data_AF-A0A834GJP0-F1
#
_entry.id   AF-A0A834GJP0-F1
#
_cell.length_a   1.000
_cell.length_b   1.000
_cell.length_c   1.000
_cell.angle_alpha   90.00
_cell.angle_beta   90.00
_cell.angle_gamma   90.00
#
_symmetry.space_group_name_H-M   'P 1'
#
loop_
_entity.id
_entity.type
_entity.pdbx_description
1 polymer ?
#
loop_
_entity_poly.entity_id
_entity_poly.type
_entity_poly.pdbx_seq_one_letter_code
_entity_poly.pdbx_strand_id
1 'polypeptide(L)'
;MAISVQNLIKERKYPFIFSLLALILITSFLVTKTQSPIAFTLDIVQSTSPSPSPLVQISPTSNPGPGQPPPVHDPLSWSLCNGAVAADYIPCLDNFKAIKALKSRRHMERKERHCPERSPRCLVPLPRGYRVPVPWPKSRDMIWFDNVPHPKLVEYKKDQNWVRKFSEYLVFPGGGTQFKDGVTHYVEFIEKTLPVIEWGKHTRVILDVGCGVASFGGYLLDKDVITMSFAPKDEHEAQIQLALERGIPATLSVIGTQKLPFPDNVYDLIHCARCRVPWESDGGKPLVELNRILRPGGFFVWSATPVYLNDERHQTIWNLPSSLLLAAMVALTESICWKVVAKGVDSSGIGLVIYKKPVSSSCYETRKDNIPPMCDQNYGQNISWYAPLDSCLAPLPVYGMGNSYSWPAPWPKRLTGKPPHLSAERDAEEIFYEDTEHWSALVLDVYLEGLAINWSSMRNVMDMNAGYGGFAASLRDMPLWVMNVIPVNGPDTLSVIFDRGLIGIYHDWCESFNTYPRTYDLLHASFLFKNLTQRCDIIEVAAEMDRILRPGGFVLVQDTVKMINNLTPIFRSLHWSVDLYQEQFLVGKKGFWRPDDRIGSTLIIPRLPSRSGSIRVLAMAISVQNLIKERKYPFIFSLLALILITFLLLTKTPSPFTSTLDLVQSRSTSSSPPTSAPPPSVRSSPISSPSTEPPPIHHGLTEPPPIHGDVSWNLCNGAVAVDYIPCLDNFKAIKALKSLRHMEHRERHCPEPSPRCLVPLPRGYRVPVPWPRSRDMVLFHALMASQLVDGRIGSQGVWFDNVPHPKLVEYKKDQNWVRKSGEYLVFPGGGTQFKDGVTHYIEFVEKALPVIEWGKHARVILDVGCGVASFGGYLLDKDVITMSFAPKDEHEAQIQFALERGIPAMLSVIGTQRLPFPDNVYDLIHCARCRVHWDANGGKPLMELNRILRPGGFFVWSATPVYLVHLLVPPSPFLAAMVAVTESICWEVVAKTVDSSGVGLVIYKKPMSSSYGKRKDNNPPLCDQNNRQNISWYTPLDSCLAPLPVDSMGNSYSWPEEWPKRLTSKPPHLSAERDAEEIFYEDTKHWSALVSDVYLEGAAINWSSVRNVMDMNAGYGGFAAALIDMPLWVMNVIPVNGPDTLSVIFDRGLIGVYHDWCESFNTYPRTYDLLHSSFLFKNLTQRCDIMQVAVEMDRILRPGGFVLVQDTVEMINDLTPIFRSLHWSIDLFQEQFLVGKKGFWRPDGRR
;
A
#
# COMPACT_ATOMS: atom_id res chain seq x y z
N MET A 1 57.48 -41.56 -27.67
CA MET A 1 56.72 -42.36 -28.66
C MET A 1 55.71 -41.46 -29.33
N ALA A 2 55.54 -41.57 -30.66
CA ALA A 2 54.52 -40.82 -31.38
C ALA A 2 53.17 -41.55 -31.31
N ILE A 3 52.06 -40.82 -31.16
CA ILE A 3 50.70 -41.34 -31.27
C ILE A 3 49.94 -40.44 -32.26
N SER A 4 49.19 -41.06 -33.19
CA SER A 4 48.65 -40.39 -34.37
C SER A 4 47.58 -39.34 -34.06
N VAL A 5 47.67 -38.20 -34.76
CA VAL A 5 46.68 -37.11 -34.77
C VAL A 5 45.27 -37.59 -35.15
N GLN A 6 45.14 -38.72 -35.85
CA GLN A 6 43.86 -39.30 -36.26
C GLN A 6 42.90 -39.61 -35.09
N ASN A 7 43.39 -39.85 -33.87
CA ASN A 7 42.53 -40.13 -32.72
C ASN A 7 41.87 -38.87 -32.11
N LEU A 8 42.44 -37.67 -32.28
CA LEU A 8 41.81 -36.43 -31.80
C LEU A 8 40.59 -36.01 -32.65
N ILE A 9 40.45 -36.55 -33.86
CA ILE A 9 39.44 -36.10 -34.84
C ILE A 9 38.07 -36.77 -34.61
N LYS A 10 37.98 -37.81 -33.75
CA LYS A 10 36.74 -38.59 -33.54
C LYS A 10 35.76 -38.04 -32.49
N GLU A 11 36.17 -37.14 -31.59
CA GLU A 11 35.24 -36.46 -30.66
C GLU A 11 35.03 -34.99 -31.01
N ARG A 12 33.87 -34.67 -31.58
CA ARG A 12 33.48 -33.28 -31.91
C ARG A 12 33.06 -32.47 -30.67
N LYS A 13 34.03 -31.90 -29.97
CA LYS A 13 33.82 -30.83 -28.96
C LYS A 13 34.77 -29.64 -29.22
N TYR A 14 34.39 -28.47 -28.72
CA TYR A 14 35.20 -27.23 -28.66
C TYR A 14 35.58 -26.49 -29.97
N PRO A 15 34.64 -26.19 -30.90
CA PRO A 15 34.91 -25.21 -31.96
C PRO A 15 35.17 -23.77 -31.43
N PHE A 16 34.78 -23.48 -30.19
CA PHE A 16 34.89 -22.14 -29.58
C PHE A 16 36.34 -21.69 -29.32
N ILE A 17 37.27 -22.62 -29.05
CA ILE A 17 38.64 -22.31 -28.64
C ILE A 17 39.43 -21.65 -29.79
N PHE A 18 39.27 -22.14 -31.03
CA PHE A 18 39.91 -21.54 -32.21
C PHE A 18 39.37 -20.14 -32.52
N SER A 19 38.06 -19.92 -32.39
CA SER A 19 37.47 -18.58 -32.57
C SER A 19 37.97 -17.58 -31.52
N LEU A 20 38.13 -18.02 -30.27
CA LEU A 20 38.66 -17.20 -29.19
C LEU A 20 40.14 -16.82 -29.42
N LEU A 21 40.97 -17.78 -29.83
CA LEU A 21 42.37 -17.54 -30.18
C LEU A 21 42.52 -16.56 -31.35
N ALA A 22 41.70 -16.70 -32.40
CA ALA A 22 41.70 -15.76 -33.52
C ALA A 22 41.31 -14.33 -33.08
N LEU A 23 40.31 -14.19 -32.21
CA LEU A 23 39.87 -12.89 -31.69
C LEU A 23 40.95 -12.23 -30.80
N ILE A 24 41.65 -13.03 -29.97
CA ILE A 24 42.77 -12.55 -29.14
C ILE A 24 43.94 -12.09 -30.01
N LEU A 25 44.30 -12.83 -31.06
CA LEU A 25 45.36 -12.43 -32.00
C LEU A 25 45.00 -11.12 -32.71
N ILE A 26 43.79 -10.99 -33.25
CA ILE A 26 43.32 -9.76 -33.93
C ILE A 26 43.30 -8.55 -32.99
N THR A 27 42.81 -8.72 -31.76
CA THR A 27 42.78 -7.62 -30.77
C THR A 27 44.18 -7.23 -30.28
N SER A 28 45.09 -8.19 -30.07
CA SER A 28 46.48 -7.89 -29.70
C SER A 28 47.20 -7.05 -30.78
N PHE A 29 47.01 -7.39 -32.06
CA PHE A 29 47.62 -6.70 -33.20
C PHE A 29 47.10 -5.25 -33.37
N LEU A 30 45.85 -4.99 -32.97
CA LEU A 30 45.27 -3.64 -32.96
C LEU A 30 45.78 -2.79 -31.79
N VAL A 31 45.97 -3.37 -30.61
CA VAL A 31 46.49 -2.65 -29.43
C VAL A 31 47.95 -2.24 -29.60
N THR A 32 48.75 -3.01 -30.34
CA THR A 32 50.18 -2.73 -30.57
C THR A 32 50.50 -1.50 -31.44
N LYS A 33 49.51 -0.71 -31.89
CA LYS A 33 49.73 0.39 -32.86
C LYS A 33 49.34 1.80 -32.43
N THR A 34 49.00 2.03 -31.16
CA THR A 34 48.73 3.38 -30.61
C THR A 34 49.46 3.62 -29.29
N GLN A 35 50.69 4.13 -29.37
CA GLN A 35 51.44 4.68 -28.23
C GLN A 35 51.84 6.13 -28.49
N SER A 36 51.47 7.04 -27.59
CA SER A 36 52.27 8.24 -27.20
C SER A 36 51.66 8.87 -25.92
N PRO A 37 52.46 9.49 -25.02
CA PRO A 37 52.01 9.80 -23.67
C PRO A 37 51.94 11.31 -23.34
N ILE A 38 51.09 11.68 -22.37
CA ILE A 38 51.18 12.94 -21.61
C ILE A 38 50.98 12.61 -20.10
N ALA A 39 51.63 13.36 -19.22
CA ALA A 39 51.90 12.97 -17.83
C ALA A 39 50.81 13.33 -16.80
N PHE A 40 50.91 12.70 -15.62
CA PHE A 40 50.23 13.10 -14.40
C PHE A 40 51.03 14.15 -13.61
N THR A 41 50.34 15.11 -13.03
CA THR A 41 50.77 15.83 -11.82
C THR A 41 49.62 15.78 -10.81
N LEU A 42 49.90 15.35 -9.58
CA LEU A 42 48.99 15.56 -8.45
C LEU A 42 49.09 17.02 -8.01
N ASP A 43 47.97 17.58 -7.56
CA ASP A 43 48.00 18.61 -6.52
C ASP A 43 46.84 18.41 -5.55
N ILE A 44 47.06 18.82 -4.30
CA ILE A 44 46.15 18.64 -3.17
C ILE A 44 45.74 20.02 -2.66
N VAL A 45 44.44 20.26 -2.45
CA VAL A 45 43.98 21.27 -1.46
C VAL A 45 42.52 21.03 -1.04
N GLN A 46 42.12 21.68 0.06
CA GLN A 46 41.00 21.29 0.92
C GLN A 46 39.61 21.82 0.51
N SER A 47 38.60 21.29 1.22
CA SER A 47 37.22 21.77 1.27
C SER A 47 37.03 23.11 1.99
N THR A 48 36.12 23.94 1.49
CA THR A 48 35.40 24.97 2.27
C THR A 48 33.91 24.99 1.91
N SER A 49 33.09 25.54 2.81
CA SER A 49 31.61 25.56 2.77
C SER A 49 31.03 26.76 1.99
N PRO A 50 29.76 26.69 1.54
CA PRO A 50 29.10 27.80 0.86
C PRO A 50 28.68 28.92 1.84
N SER A 51 28.58 30.14 1.32
CA SER A 51 28.02 31.33 1.97
C SER A 51 26.87 31.90 1.10
N PRO A 52 25.91 32.65 1.67
CA PRO A 52 24.59 32.84 1.04
C PRO A 52 24.55 33.90 -0.07
N SER A 53 23.54 33.79 -0.94
CA SER A 53 23.17 34.82 -1.92
C SER A 53 22.34 35.95 -1.28
N PRO A 54 22.41 37.19 -1.80
CA PRO A 54 21.84 38.37 -1.15
C PRO A 54 20.33 38.55 -1.36
N LEU A 55 19.71 39.39 -0.53
CA LEU A 55 18.31 39.80 -0.66
C LEU A 55 18.08 40.62 -1.95
N VAL A 56 16.92 40.42 -2.57
CA VAL A 56 16.38 41.33 -3.61
C VAL A 56 15.41 42.30 -2.93
N GLN A 57 15.55 43.59 -3.21
CA GLN A 57 14.68 44.63 -2.66
C GLN A 57 13.32 44.66 -3.37
N ILE A 58 12.23 44.79 -2.60
CA ILE A 58 10.89 45.08 -3.12
C ILE A 58 10.84 46.55 -3.57
N SER A 59 10.35 46.81 -4.78
CA SER A 59 10.01 48.16 -5.26
C SER A 59 8.48 48.32 -5.34
N PRO A 60 7.90 49.50 -5.04
CA PRO A 60 6.44 49.65 -4.96
C PRO A 60 5.72 49.54 -6.31
N THR A 61 4.46 49.09 -6.27
CA THR A 61 3.56 48.96 -7.42
C THR A 61 3.04 50.32 -7.92
N SER A 62 3.06 50.53 -9.24
CA SER A 62 2.30 51.59 -9.91
C SER A 62 0.89 51.10 -10.28
N ASN A 63 -0.15 51.77 -9.78
CA ASN A 63 -1.54 51.42 -10.09
C ASN A 63 -1.93 51.77 -11.54
N PRO A 64 -2.61 50.87 -12.28
CA PRO A 64 -3.45 51.24 -13.42
C PRO A 64 -4.75 51.91 -12.94
N GLY A 65 -5.27 52.86 -13.71
CA GLY A 65 -6.58 53.49 -13.46
C GLY A 65 -7.77 52.64 -13.95
N PRO A 66 -9.00 52.97 -13.52
CA PRO A 66 -10.21 52.27 -13.95
C PRO A 66 -10.52 52.56 -15.43
N GLY A 67 -10.78 51.53 -16.25
CA GLY A 67 -11.26 51.73 -17.62
C GLY A 67 -10.85 50.69 -18.68
N GLN A 68 -10.09 49.64 -18.35
CA GLN A 68 -9.83 48.53 -19.28
C GLN A 68 -10.70 47.31 -18.94
N PRO A 69 -11.27 46.61 -19.95
CA PRO A 69 -11.90 45.32 -19.73
C PRO A 69 -10.84 44.29 -19.28
N PRO A 70 -11.23 43.25 -18.51
CA PRO A 70 -10.29 42.25 -18.04
C PRO A 70 -9.60 41.54 -19.23
N PRO A 71 -8.32 41.17 -19.09
CA PRO A 71 -7.63 40.43 -20.14
C PRO A 71 -8.35 39.10 -20.38
N VAL A 72 -8.59 38.78 -21.65
CA VAL A 72 -9.12 37.47 -22.05
C VAL A 72 -8.07 36.43 -21.65
N HIS A 73 -8.38 35.63 -20.63
CA HIS A 73 -7.49 34.56 -20.19
C HIS A 73 -7.38 33.50 -21.30
N ASP A 74 -6.15 33.29 -21.80
CA ASP A 74 -5.85 32.16 -22.67
C ASP A 74 -6.29 30.84 -22.00
N PRO A 75 -6.95 29.92 -22.73
CA PRO A 75 -7.48 28.70 -22.15
C PRO A 75 -6.34 27.81 -21.64
N LEU A 76 -6.49 27.34 -20.39
CA LEU A 76 -5.46 26.56 -19.71
C LEU A 76 -5.17 25.25 -20.46
N SER A 77 -3.98 25.17 -21.06
CA SER A 77 -3.61 24.12 -22.01
C SER A 77 -2.76 23.03 -21.35
N TRP A 78 -3.19 21.78 -21.51
CA TRP A 78 -2.60 20.63 -20.84
C TRP A 78 -1.96 19.66 -21.83
N SER A 79 -0.81 19.10 -21.45
CA SER A 79 -0.02 18.17 -22.27
C SER A 79 0.32 16.88 -21.51
N LEU A 80 0.57 15.80 -22.24
CA LEU A 80 0.99 14.52 -21.63
C LEU A 80 2.47 14.59 -21.19
N CYS A 81 2.80 13.92 -20.08
CA CYS A 81 4.20 13.73 -19.70
C CYS A 81 4.93 12.85 -20.73
N ASN A 82 6.10 13.28 -21.20
CA ASN A 82 6.88 12.57 -22.22
C ASN A 82 7.75 11.44 -21.66
N GLY A 83 7.91 10.34 -22.42
CA GLY A 83 8.90 9.29 -22.14
C GLY A 83 8.53 7.88 -22.64
N ALA A 84 9.52 6.99 -22.75
CA ALA A 84 9.27 5.54 -22.99
C ALA A 84 8.51 4.87 -21.83
N VAL A 85 8.51 5.56 -20.69
CA VAL A 85 7.76 5.30 -19.49
C VAL A 85 6.99 6.59 -19.18
N ALA A 86 6.18 7.08 -20.12
CA ALA A 86 5.46 8.36 -20.03
C ALA A 86 4.34 8.35 -19.00
N ALA A 87 3.57 7.26 -19.00
CA ALA A 87 2.63 6.89 -17.96
C ALA A 87 3.35 6.76 -16.60
N ASP A 88 4.68 6.84 -16.61
CA ASP A 88 5.58 6.05 -15.80
C ASP A 88 6.92 6.81 -15.45
N TYR A 89 6.89 8.15 -15.35
CA TYR A 89 8.06 9.04 -15.15
C TYR A 89 7.74 10.21 -14.19
N ILE A 90 8.23 10.21 -12.93
CA ILE A 90 7.94 11.33 -11.99
C ILE A 90 8.67 12.63 -12.32
N PRO A 91 8.17 13.74 -11.75
CA PRO A 91 8.98 14.63 -10.91
C PRO A 91 10.00 13.94 -9.95
N CYS A 92 9.68 13.67 -8.68
CA CYS A 92 10.73 13.54 -7.64
C CYS A 92 11.77 12.39 -7.72
N LEU A 93 11.61 11.35 -8.53
CA LEU A 93 12.58 10.23 -8.63
C LEU A 93 12.61 9.53 -10.01
N ASP A 94 11.96 10.11 -11.02
CA ASP A 94 12.47 10.03 -12.40
C ASP A 94 13.02 11.38 -12.88
N ASN A 95 13.37 12.24 -11.92
CA ASN A 95 14.40 13.26 -12.10
C ASN A 95 15.76 12.57 -12.38
N PHE A 96 15.87 11.95 -13.56
CA PHE A 96 17.07 11.31 -14.06
C PHE A 96 18.20 12.32 -14.26
N LYS A 97 17.92 13.63 -14.31
CA LYS A 97 18.92 14.69 -14.31
C LYS A 97 19.63 14.71 -12.94
N ALA A 98 18.90 14.88 -11.85
CA ALA A 98 19.45 14.84 -10.49
C ALA A 98 20.09 13.47 -10.17
N ILE A 99 19.38 12.36 -10.44
CA ILE A 99 19.87 10.99 -10.15
C ILE A 99 21.14 10.64 -10.97
N LYS A 100 21.36 11.25 -12.14
CA LYS A 100 22.63 11.14 -12.89
C LYS A 100 23.74 12.01 -12.31
N ALA A 101 23.41 13.17 -11.74
CA ALA A 101 24.37 14.12 -11.16
C ALA A 101 24.88 13.73 -9.75
N LEU A 102 24.24 12.76 -9.08
CA LEU A 102 24.71 12.24 -7.79
C LEU A 102 26.13 11.69 -7.88
N LYS A 103 27.01 12.22 -7.03
CA LYS A 103 28.44 11.85 -6.93
C LYS A 103 28.65 10.41 -6.44
N SER A 104 27.70 9.87 -5.68
CA SER A 104 27.66 8.48 -5.23
C SER A 104 26.36 7.80 -5.64
N ARG A 105 26.39 6.47 -5.61
CA ARG A 105 25.26 5.57 -5.86
C ARG A 105 25.20 4.42 -4.85
N ARG A 106 25.98 4.55 -3.77
CA ARG A 106 25.95 3.67 -2.59
C ARG A 106 24.77 4.08 -1.70
N HIS A 107 24.68 3.53 -0.48
CA HIS A 107 23.77 3.96 0.61
C HIS A 107 22.35 4.32 0.17
N MET A 108 21.85 3.59 -0.83
CA MET A 108 20.54 3.77 -1.45
C MET A 108 20.24 5.22 -1.90
N GLU A 109 21.28 6.01 -2.27
CA GLU A 109 21.22 7.43 -2.64
C GLU A 109 20.55 7.71 -3.99
N ARG A 110 20.82 6.83 -4.99
CA ARG A 110 20.54 6.94 -6.45
C ARG A 110 19.04 6.89 -6.84
N LYS A 111 18.22 7.37 -5.93
CA LYS A 111 17.06 6.67 -5.39
C LYS A 111 16.32 7.52 -4.37
N GLU A 112 16.97 8.40 -3.62
CA GLU A 112 16.24 9.24 -2.65
C GLU A 112 15.29 10.25 -3.32
N ARG A 113 14.56 11.05 -2.54
CA ARG A 113 13.77 12.15 -3.11
C ARG A 113 14.73 13.14 -3.76
N HIS A 114 14.54 13.37 -5.05
CA HIS A 114 15.28 14.29 -5.89
C HIS A 114 14.28 15.13 -6.69
N CYS A 115 13.47 15.93 -6.01
CA CYS A 115 12.42 16.75 -6.62
C CYS A 115 12.96 17.71 -7.69
N PRO A 116 12.22 17.95 -8.80
CA PRO A 116 12.55 19.04 -9.71
C PRO A 116 12.29 20.39 -9.04
N GLU A 117 12.96 21.44 -9.51
CA GLU A 117 12.85 22.82 -8.99
C GLU A 117 11.44 23.43 -9.15
N ARG A 118 10.59 22.84 -10.00
CA ARG A 118 9.16 23.16 -10.16
C ARG A 118 8.36 21.90 -10.39
N SER A 119 7.14 21.84 -9.86
CA SER A 119 6.28 20.68 -10.01
C SER A 119 5.67 20.66 -11.43
N PRO A 120 5.75 19.53 -12.16
CA PRO A 120 5.51 19.51 -13.60
C PRO A 120 4.02 19.48 -13.92
N ARG A 121 3.57 20.49 -14.67
CA ARG A 121 2.19 20.66 -15.17
C ARG A 121 1.81 19.71 -16.31
N CYS A 122 2.40 18.51 -16.35
CA CYS A 122 2.14 17.50 -17.38
C CYS A 122 1.24 16.39 -16.83
N LEU A 123 0.25 16.03 -17.64
CA LEU A 123 -0.75 15.08 -17.28
C LEU A 123 -0.19 13.67 -17.42
N VAL A 124 -0.46 12.80 -16.45
CA VAL A 124 0.02 11.40 -16.50
C VAL A 124 -0.71 10.66 -17.63
N PRO A 125 -0.05 10.24 -18.71
CA PRO A 125 -0.73 9.54 -19.78
C PRO A 125 -1.05 8.10 -19.42
N LEU A 126 -1.86 7.58 -20.31
CA LEU A 126 -2.55 6.33 -20.28
C LEU A 126 -2.43 5.87 -21.77
N PRO A 127 -1.70 4.81 -22.21
CA PRO A 127 -1.49 4.52 -23.67
C PRO A 127 -2.20 3.28 -24.31
N ARG A 128 -3.40 3.44 -24.94
CA ARG A 128 -4.17 2.48 -25.80
C ARG A 128 -4.79 1.15 -25.22
N GLY A 129 -5.77 1.16 -24.31
CA GLY A 129 -6.47 -0.06 -23.83
C GLY A 129 -7.15 -0.10 -22.42
N TYR A 130 -6.49 0.45 -21.41
CA TYR A 130 -6.73 0.64 -19.94
C TYR A 130 -8.18 0.64 -19.34
N ARG A 131 -8.35 0.77 -17.99
CA ARG A 131 -9.63 0.57 -17.21
C ARG A 131 -9.81 1.46 -15.93
N VAL A 132 -10.46 1.02 -14.85
CA VAL A 132 -10.85 1.78 -13.64
C VAL A 132 -10.79 0.74 -12.50
N PRO A 133 -10.58 1.09 -11.22
CA PRO A 133 -9.99 0.20 -10.24
C PRO A 133 -10.74 -0.67 -9.18
N VAL A 134 -10.91 -1.99 -9.38
CA VAL A 134 -11.00 -3.10 -8.35
C VAL A 134 -11.53 -2.56 -7.00
N PRO A 135 -12.76 -2.80 -6.50
CA PRO A 135 -13.32 -2.18 -5.25
C PRO A 135 -13.62 -2.89 -3.83
N TRP A 136 -12.75 -3.01 -2.82
CA TRP A 136 -12.69 -3.86 -1.56
C TRP A 136 -13.95 -4.52 -0.89
N PRO A 137 -13.89 -5.62 -0.09
CA PRO A 137 -12.76 -6.37 0.38
C PRO A 137 -11.90 -6.70 -0.76
N LYS A 138 -12.51 -7.35 -1.76
CA LYS A 138 -12.08 -8.32 -2.78
C LYS A 138 -10.72 -8.19 -3.44
N SER A 139 -9.87 -7.36 -2.89
CA SER A 139 -8.48 -7.16 -3.11
C SER A 139 -7.73 -6.85 -1.71
N ARG A 140 -7.30 -7.53 -0.55
CA ARG A 140 -6.74 -8.86 0.18
C ARG A 140 -6.00 -10.26 -0.42
N ASP A 141 -6.40 -11.36 -1.22
CA ASP A 141 -5.78 -11.83 -2.57
C ASP A 141 -6.32 -11.82 -4.15
N MET A 142 -6.88 -10.81 -4.89
CA MET A 142 -6.95 -10.65 -6.40
C MET A 142 -6.93 -9.25 -7.17
N ILE A 143 -6.11 -8.95 -8.22
CA ILE A 143 -6.25 -7.78 -9.17
C ILE A 143 -5.62 -8.05 -10.54
N TRP A 144 -6.19 -7.40 -11.54
CA TRP A 144 -5.74 -7.35 -12.90
C TRP A 144 -4.18 -7.15 -13.09
N PHE A 145 -3.51 -7.98 -13.89
CA PHE A 145 -2.25 -7.74 -14.60
C PHE A 145 -2.29 -6.59 -15.56
N ASP A 146 -3.37 -6.46 -16.35
CA ASP A 146 -3.39 -5.72 -17.62
C ASP A 146 -3.44 -4.20 -17.40
N ASN A 147 -2.44 -3.81 -16.64
CA ASN A 147 -2.48 -2.94 -15.52
C ASN A 147 -1.06 -2.53 -15.24
N VAL A 148 -0.31 -3.51 -14.72
CA VAL A 148 1.12 -3.64 -14.67
C VAL A 148 1.61 -4.25 -15.97
N PRO A 149 2.11 -3.44 -16.93
CA PRO A 149 2.80 -3.94 -18.08
C PRO A 149 4.23 -4.36 -17.69
N HIS A 150 4.45 -5.02 -16.55
CA HIS A 150 5.78 -5.41 -16.08
C HIS A 150 5.93 -6.93 -16.02
N PRO A 151 5.83 -7.62 -17.19
CA PRO A 151 5.91 -9.07 -17.29
C PRO A 151 7.24 -9.68 -16.85
N LYS A 152 8.28 -8.88 -16.58
CA LYS A 152 9.59 -9.34 -16.07
C LYS A 152 9.47 -9.91 -14.68
N LEU A 153 8.80 -9.13 -13.84
CA LEU A 153 8.29 -9.56 -12.56
C LEU A 153 6.94 -10.27 -12.76
N VAL A 154 6.87 -11.02 -13.86
CA VAL A 154 5.90 -12.06 -14.12
C VAL A 154 6.56 -13.34 -14.67
N GLU A 155 7.88 -13.49 -14.53
CA GLU A 155 8.64 -14.71 -14.88
C GLU A 155 9.73 -15.14 -13.85
N TYR A 156 10.21 -14.24 -12.99
CA TYR A 156 11.53 -14.32 -12.33
C TYR A 156 11.60 -15.13 -11.02
N LYS A 157 10.57 -15.04 -10.18
CA LYS A 157 10.40 -15.69 -8.86
C LYS A 157 9.30 -16.72 -8.91
N LYS A 158 9.12 -17.32 -10.09
CA LYS A 158 7.95 -18.14 -10.43
C LYS A 158 7.75 -19.35 -9.55
N ASP A 159 8.74 -19.65 -8.73
CA ASP A 159 8.77 -20.77 -7.83
C ASP A 159 8.51 -20.36 -6.36
N GLN A 160 8.21 -19.08 -6.13
CA GLN A 160 8.28 -18.50 -4.79
C GLN A 160 6.94 -18.16 -4.13
N ASN A 161 5.76 -18.35 -4.73
CA ASN A 161 4.51 -17.69 -4.26
C ASN A 161 4.57 -16.15 -4.25
N TRP A 162 5.71 -15.53 -4.59
CA TRP A 162 5.89 -14.09 -4.67
C TRP A 162 4.81 -13.45 -5.61
N VAL A 163 4.45 -14.10 -6.73
CA VAL A 163 4.04 -13.50 -8.04
C VAL A 163 3.75 -14.67 -9.14
N ARG A 164 2.67 -15.03 -10.15
CA ARG A 164 2.34 -15.86 -11.64
C ARG A 164 2.21 -15.19 -13.09
N LYS A 165 1.31 -14.29 -13.43
CA LYS A 165 0.36 -14.34 -14.55
C LYS A 165 -0.56 -15.55 -14.61
N PHE A 166 -1.72 -15.19 -15.10
CA PHE A 166 -2.82 -15.82 -15.78
C PHE A 166 -3.29 -14.52 -16.59
N SER A 167 -4.17 -14.54 -17.60
CA SER A 167 -4.05 -13.60 -18.77
C SER A 167 -4.03 -12.10 -18.46
N GLU A 168 -4.80 -11.67 -17.48
CA GLU A 168 -5.19 -10.30 -17.29
C GLU A 168 -5.60 -9.94 -15.84
N TYR A 169 -6.23 -10.80 -14.99
CA TYR A 169 -6.79 -10.83 -13.58
C TYR A 169 -6.06 -11.72 -12.43
N LEU A 170 -5.23 -11.21 -11.48
CA LEU A 170 -4.29 -11.99 -10.59
C LEU A 170 -4.43 -11.99 -9.00
N VAL A 171 -4.45 -13.12 -8.21
CA VAL A 171 -3.66 -13.19 -6.89
C VAL A 171 -2.20 -13.06 -7.27
N PHE A 172 -1.31 -12.84 -6.31
CA PHE A 172 -0.18 -13.73 -5.96
C PHE A 172 -0.35 -14.23 -4.48
N PRO A 173 -0.03 -15.46 -4.03
CA PRO A 173 -0.80 -16.16 -2.99
C PRO A 173 -0.04 -16.32 -1.65
N GLY A 174 0.48 -15.23 -1.12
CA GLY A 174 1.20 -15.20 0.14
C GLY A 174 2.58 -15.74 -0.08
N GLY A 175 3.53 -14.83 -0.20
CA GLY A 175 4.55 -15.03 -1.21
C GLY A 175 5.97 -14.91 -0.76
N GLY A 176 6.80 -15.97 -0.91
CA GLY A 176 8.27 -15.87 -1.13
C GLY A 176 9.30 -16.91 -0.67
N THR A 177 10.50 -16.38 -0.39
CA THR A 177 11.76 -17.07 -0.05
C THR A 177 11.99 -17.54 1.42
N GLN A 178 12.19 -16.67 2.43
CA GLN A 178 12.09 -17.10 3.87
C GLN A 178 10.61 -17.30 4.10
N PHE A 179 9.79 -16.38 3.56
CA PHE A 179 8.42 -16.59 3.14
C PHE A 179 7.97 -18.05 3.26
N LYS A 180 8.44 -18.96 2.40
CA LYS A 180 8.23 -20.43 2.49
C LYS A 180 6.80 -20.93 2.69
N ASP A 181 6.11 -20.60 3.78
CA ASP A 181 4.88 -21.22 4.21
C ASP A 181 3.71 -20.35 4.71
N GLY A 182 3.81 -19.14 5.29
CA GLY A 182 2.55 -18.40 5.58
C GLY A 182 2.62 -16.96 5.99
N VAL A 183 1.52 -16.17 5.81
CA VAL A 183 1.34 -14.79 6.33
C VAL A 183 0.41 -14.58 7.52
N THR A 184 0.00 -15.65 8.17
CA THR A 184 -0.68 -15.51 9.47
C THR A 184 0.19 -16.27 10.40
N HIS A 185 0.12 -17.54 10.80
CA HIS A 185 1.28 -18.48 10.81
C HIS A 185 2.75 -18.10 11.29
N TYR A 186 3.39 -17.01 10.85
CA TYR A 186 4.76 -16.35 11.11
C TYR A 186 4.36 -15.25 12.15
N VAL A 187 3.14 -14.72 12.17
CA VAL A 187 2.65 -13.69 13.08
C VAL A 187 2.25 -14.16 14.49
N GLU A 188 2.47 -15.42 14.89
CA GLU A 188 1.47 -16.39 15.61
C GLU A 188 2.66 -17.20 16.31
N PHE A 189 3.57 -17.81 15.49
CA PHE A 189 5.00 -18.08 15.64
C PHE A 189 5.64 -17.57 16.89
N ILE A 190 5.37 -16.34 17.28
CA ILE A 190 6.23 -15.67 18.22
C ILE A 190 5.81 -15.85 19.66
N GLU A 191 5.13 -16.96 19.98
CA GLU A 191 4.54 -17.28 21.30
C GLU A 191 4.90 -18.82 21.75
N LYS A 192 6.19 -19.22 21.98
CA LYS A 192 6.74 -20.30 22.90
C LYS A 192 8.17 -20.19 23.68
N THR A 193 8.56 -19.11 24.45
CA THR A 193 9.77 -18.69 25.33
C THR A 193 9.85 -17.86 26.70
N LEU A 194 9.42 -16.63 27.23
CA LEU A 194 8.77 -15.24 27.01
C LEU A 194 7.19 -14.66 26.98
N PRO A 195 6.02 -14.78 27.75
CA PRO A 195 4.35 -13.49 27.02
C PRO A 195 4.15 -11.96 26.87
N VAL A 196 4.83 -11.14 26.05
CA VAL A 196 4.36 -9.73 25.90
C VAL A 196 4.52 -9.16 24.50
N ILE A 197 3.60 -9.54 23.62
CA ILE A 197 3.24 -8.61 22.55
C ILE A 197 1.77 -8.24 22.65
N GLU A 198 0.86 -9.20 22.65
CA GLU A 198 -0.54 -9.00 23.03
C GLU A 198 -1.44 -8.18 22.10
N TRP A 199 -1.72 -8.78 20.97
CA TRP A 199 -2.35 -8.18 19.83
C TRP A 199 -3.45 -7.07 19.98
N GLY A 200 -3.11 -5.79 19.97
CA GLY A 200 -4.04 -4.64 20.09
C GLY A 200 -4.36 -4.20 21.50
N LYS A 201 -4.29 -5.14 22.42
CA LYS A 201 -4.45 -4.81 23.83
C LYS A 201 -3.13 -4.18 24.25
N HIS A 202 -2.04 -4.63 23.66
CA HIS A 202 -0.75 -3.98 23.60
C HIS A 202 -0.40 -3.84 22.10
N THR A 203 0.44 -2.90 21.69
CA THR A 203 0.74 -2.49 20.28
C THR A 203 -0.42 -1.94 19.42
N ARG A 204 -0.12 -0.91 18.60
CA ARG A 204 -1.05 -0.11 17.80
C ARG A 204 -0.45 0.56 16.56
N VAL A 205 0.53 1.49 16.68
CA VAL A 205 1.14 2.41 15.63
C VAL A 205 2.65 2.13 15.37
N ILE A 206 3.27 2.19 14.17
CA ILE A 206 4.27 1.14 13.74
C ILE A 206 5.49 1.80 12.72
N LEU A 207 6.79 1.37 12.25
CA LEU A 207 8.02 1.73 11.22
C LEU A 207 8.42 1.19 9.64
N ASP A 208 9.67 0.65 9.27
CA ASP A 208 10.35 -0.25 8.16
C ASP A 208 11.16 -0.10 6.78
N VAL A 209 12.28 -0.90 6.55
CA VAL A 209 12.91 -1.26 5.20
C VAL A 209 13.69 -2.62 4.95
N GLY A 210 13.87 -3.09 3.66
CA GLY A 210 14.62 -4.30 3.18
C GLY A 210 14.10 -5.51 2.26
N CYS A 211 13.12 -6.35 2.63
CA CYS A 211 12.34 -7.45 1.95
C CYS A 211 12.13 -7.73 0.40
N GLY A 212 10.89 -7.86 -0.17
CA GLY A 212 10.58 -8.55 -1.48
C GLY A 212 9.27 -8.58 -2.41
N VAL A 213 7.96 -8.43 -2.09
CA VAL A 213 6.72 -8.47 -2.96
C VAL A 213 5.45 -7.79 -2.46
N ALA A 214 5.56 -6.88 -1.51
CA ALA A 214 4.59 -6.73 -0.45
C ALA A 214 3.96 -8.06 0.00
N SER A 215 4.41 -8.66 1.10
CA SER A 215 3.70 -9.77 1.68
C SER A 215 3.89 -10.05 3.16
N PHE A 216 4.76 -9.46 4.03
CA PHE A 216 5.02 -9.90 5.45
C PHE A 216 4.26 -9.43 6.73
N GLY A 217 4.15 -8.16 7.09
CA GLY A 217 3.41 -7.70 8.28
C GLY A 217 2.31 -6.68 8.00
N GLY A 218 1.07 -7.03 7.67
CA GLY A 218 0.11 -6.28 6.84
C GLY A 218 -0.80 -7.26 6.07
N TYR A 219 -1.19 -8.27 6.82
CA TYR A 219 -1.90 -9.52 6.63
C TYR A 219 -2.83 -9.80 7.81
N LEU A 220 -3.27 -8.66 8.30
CA LEU A 220 -2.99 -8.11 9.60
C LEU A 220 -3.80 -6.84 9.71
N LEU A 221 -4.69 -6.62 8.74
CA LEU A 221 -5.85 -5.88 9.03
C LEU A 221 -6.64 -6.78 9.99
N ASP A 222 -6.70 -8.08 9.79
CA ASP A 222 -7.92 -8.84 10.11
C ASP A 222 -7.86 -9.59 11.44
N LYS A 223 -7.46 -8.86 12.47
CA LYS A 223 -8.10 -8.81 13.79
C LYS A 223 -8.01 -7.39 14.35
N ASP A 224 -7.52 -6.44 13.53
CA ASP A 224 -7.12 -5.02 13.59
C ASP A 224 -5.63 -4.39 13.50
N VAL A 225 -4.70 -4.39 12.47
CA VAL A 225 -3.31 -3.70 12.50
C VAL A 225 -2.78 -2.95 11.27
N ILE A 226 -2.07 -1.82 11.48
CA ILE A 226 -1.47 -0.91 10.49
C ILE A 226 0.12 -0.81 10.74
N THR A 227 1.32 -0.60 10.04
CA THR A 227 2.06 -0.73 8.70
C THR A 227 2.70 0.54 7.90
N MET A 228 4.00 0.88 7.56
CA MET A 228 4.52 1.70 6.39
C MET A 228 5.68 1.27 5.54
N SER A 229 5.27 0.71 4.40
CA SER A 229 5.90 0.73 3.10
C SER A 229 6.56 2.04 2.92
N PHE A 230 7.84 2.10 3.21
CA PHE A 230 8.62 3.21 2.78
C PHE A 230 9.72 2.62 1.95
N ALA A 231 9.70 3.05 0.70
CA ALA A 231 9.95 2.16 -0.38
C ALA A 231 10.93 2.53 -1.56
N PRO A 232 11.52 1.50 -2.23
CA PRO A 232 12.56 1.49 -3.26
C PRO A 232 12.22 0.96 -4.71
N LYS A 233 12.72 1.59 -5.80
CA LYS A 233 12.56 1.18 -7.24
C LYS A 233 13.87 0.79 -7.88
N ASP A 234 13.91 -0.38 -8.49
CA ASP A 234 14.84 -0.82 -9.54
C ASP A 234 14.35 -2.12 -10.20
N GLU A 235 15.17 -3.17 -10.29
CA GLU A 235 15.09 -4.25 -11.31
C GLU A 235 13.86 -5.17 -11.25
N HIS A 236 13.37 -5.49 -10.05
CA HIS A 236 12.13 -6.22 -9.86
C HIS A 236 10.90 -5.34 -10.11
N GLU A 237 11.00 -4.12 -10.69
CA GLU A 237 9.91 -3.42 -11.38
C GLU A 237 8.52 -3.99 -11.04
N ALA A 238 7.94 -3.58 -9.89
CA ALA A 238 6.67 -4.08 -9.32
C ALA A 238 6.67 -4.94 -7.98
N GLN A 239 7.29 -4.53 -6.84
CA GLN A 239 7.07 -4.70 -5.31
C GLN A 239 6.29 -3.80 -4.05
N ILE A 240 5.70 -2.48 -3.74
CA ILE A 240 5.08 -1.05 -4.27
C ILE A 240 4.07 -0.69 -5.54
N GLN A 241 4.44 -0.39 -6.80
CA GLN A 241 3.77 -0.88 -8.06
C GLN A 241 2.64 -1.95 -7.97
N LEU A 242 2.96 -3.22 -8.28
CA LEU A 242 2.06 -4.40 -8.35
C LEU A 242 1.25 -4.66 -7.02
N ALA A 243 1.08 -3.71 -6.08
CA ALA A 243 0.23 -3.70 -4.90
C ALA A 243 -0.32 -2.38 -4.37
N LEU A 244 -0.05 -1.29 -5.07
CA LEU A 244 -0.83 -0.08 -5.07
C LEU A 244 -2.28 0.07 -4.57
N GLU A 245 -3.11 -0.94 -4.73
CA GLU A 245 -4.58 -0.98 -4.55
C GLU A 245 -5.01 -2.39 -4.33
N ARG A 246 -4.12 -3.00 -3.56
CA ARG A 246 -4.27 -4.25 -2.91
C ARG A 246 -4.75 -3.78 -1.58
N GLY A 247 -3.76 -3.31 -0.87
CA GLY A 247 -3.80 -1.95 -0.45
C GLY A 247 -4.63 -1.80 0.80
N ILE A 248 -4.09 -1.90 2.02
CA ILE A 248 -2.72 -1.56 2.42
C ILE A 248 -2.32 -0.17 2.03
N PRO A 249 -2.02 0.74 2.91
CA PRO A 249 -1.32 1.95 2.54
C PRO A 249 -0.06 1.71 1.64
N ALA A 250 0.53 2.74 1.02
CA ALA A 250 2.01 2.82 0.96
C ALA A 250 2.66 4.23 0.89
N THR A 251 3.92 4.41 1.31
CA THR A 251 4.76 5.56 0.91
C THR A 251 6.09 5.18 0.26
N LEU A 252 6.71 6.13 -0.41
CA LEU A 252 8.01 6.00 -1.02
C LEU A 252 9.08 6.46 -0.02
N SER A 253 10.14 5.69 0.21
CA SER A 253 11.34 6.05 1.00
C SER A 253 12.37 4.89 1.10
N VAL A 254 13.42 5.08 1.86
CA VAL A 254 14.40 4.09 2.25
C VAL A 254 15.21 4.76 3.32
N ILE A 255 15.82 3.96 4.16
CA ILE A 255 16.96 4.41 4.94
C ILE A 255 18.15 4.40 3.99
N GLY A 256 18.50 5.60 3.55
CA GLY A 256 19.61 5.87 2.64
C GLY A 256 20.59 6.82 3.32
N THR A 257 20.39 8.12 3.12
CA THR A 257 21.09 9.19 3.85
C THR A 257 20.16 10.12 4.62
N GLN A 258 18.85 10.09 4.33
CA GLN A 258 17.82 10.90 4.98
C GLN A 258 17.05 10.10 6.04
N LYS A 259 16.62 10.78 7.10
CA LYS A 259 15.57 10.31 8.02
C LYS A 259 14.29 10.06 7.24
N LEU A 260 13.40 9.35 7.91
CA LEU A 260 12.09 9.03 7.40
C LEU A 260 11.10 10.08 7.92
N PRO A 261 10.16 10.55 7.08
CA PRO A 261 9.36 11.77 7.29
C PRO A 261 8.22 11.56 8.30
N PHE A 262 8.58 11.19 9.53
CA PHE A 262 7.69 10.89 10.64
C PHE A 262 8.29 11.35 11.97
N PRO A 263 7.47 11.58 13.02
CA PRO A 263 7.92 12.15 14.29
C PRO A 263 8.90 11.22 15.02
N ASP A 264 9.43 11.65 16.16
CA ASP A 264 10.24 10.76 17.02
C ASP A 264 9.34 9.87 17.88
N ASN A 265 9.85 8.72 18.33
CA ASN A 265 9.18 7.92 19.35
C ASN A 265 7.69 7.66 19.04
N VAL A 266 7.35 7.02 17.91
CA VAL A 266 5.99 7.00 17.33
C VAL A 266 5.41 5.62 17.03
N TYR A 267 6.16 4.54 17.26
CA TYR A 267 5.82 3.21 16.73
C TYR A 267 6.10 2.05 17.67
N ASP A 268 5.48 0.84 17.54
CA ASP A 268 5.23 -0.27 18.52
C ASP A 268 5.88 -1.77 18.46
N LEU A 269 6.81 -2.25 17.54
CA LEU A 269 8.09 -3.10 17.59
C LEU A 269 9.00 -3.04 16.27
N ILE A 270 10.36 -3.00 16.14
CA ILE A 270 11.02 -2.67 14.79
C ILE A 270 10.99 -3.72 13.62
N HIS A 271 11.77 -3.70 12.50
CA HIS A 271 12.00 -4.78 11.46
C HIS A 271 12.84 -4.59 10.18
N CYS A 272 13.04 -5.72 9.45
CA CYS A 272 13.76 -6.03 8.20
C CYS A 272 13.62 -7.52 7.75
N ALA A 273 12.81 -7.86 6.75
CA ALA A 273 12.50 -9.22 6.29
C ALA A 273 13.40 -9.85 5.18
N ARG A 274 14.38 -10.70 5.55
CA ARG A 274 15.56 -11.09 4.71
C ARG A 274 16.11 -9.92 3.91
N CYS A 275 16.27 -8.82 4.60
CA CYS A 275 15.88 -7.57 4.00
C CYS A 275 17.01 -6.91 3.21
N ARG A 276 18.21 -7.47 3.18
CA ARG A 276 19.32 -6.91 2.41
C ARG A 276 19.74 -5.47 2.78
N VAL A 277 19.04 -4.77 3.69
CA VAL A 277 19.52 -3.53 4.31
C VAL A 277 20.68 -3.94 5.21
N PRO A 278 21.85 -3.31 5.03
CA PRO A 278 22.99 -3.52 5.90
C PRO A 278 22.80 -2.65 7.15
N TRP A 279 22.31 -3.24 8.23
CA TRP A 279 22.01 -2.49 9.47
C TRP A 279 23.25 -2.03 10.19
N GLU A 280 24.32 -2.77 9.98
CA GLU A 280 25.68 -2.47 10.38
C GLU A 280 26.37 -1.40 9.50
N SER A 281 25.78 -0.95 8.39
CA SER A 281 26.43 0.05 7.54
C SER A 281 26.50 1.42 8.18
N ASP A 282 27.48 2.21 7.73
CA ASP A 282 27.55 3.65 7.97
C ASP A 282 27.62 4.04 9.46
N GLY A 283 28.16 3.14 10.29
CA GLY A 283 28.23 3.29 11.75
C GLY A 283 26.96 2.87 12.49
N GLY A 284 26.11 2.05 11.86
CA GLY A 284 24.83 1.64 12.42
C GLY A 284 23.69 2.64 12.23
N LYS A 285 23.90 3.70 11.43
CA LYS A 285 22.90 4.74 11.12
C LYS A 285 21.52 4.17 10.77
N PRO A 286 21.39 3.07 10.00
CA PRO A 286 20.09 2.49 9.75
C PRO A 286 19.38 1.99 11.01
N LEU A 287 20.12 1.37 11.94
CA LEU A 287 19.57 0.94 13.23
C LEU A 287 19.30 2.11 14.18
N VAL A 288 20.04 3.23 14.04
CA VAL A 288 19.88 4.45 14.84
C VAL A 288 18.65 5.25 14.43
N GLU A 289 18.37 5.40 13.14
CA GLU A 289 17.09 5.97 12.67
C GLU A 289 15.95 5.11 13.17
N LEU A 290 16.04 3.80 12.99
CA LEU A 290 15.14 2.83 13.63
C LEU A 290 14.93 3.15 15.11
N ASN A 291 16.01 3.32 15.87
CA ASN A 291 15.96 3.70 17.26
C ASN A 291 15.33 5.08 17.58
N ARG A 292 15.32 6.04 16.65
CA ARG A 292 14.75 7.40 16.84
C ARG A 292 13.22 7.37 16.92
N ILE A 293 12.59 6.82 15.90
CA ILE A 293 11.13 6.75 15.75
C ILE A 293 10.44 5.77 16.74
N LEU A 294 11.15 5.39 17.81
CA LEU A 294 10.87 4.27 18.69
C LEU A 294 10.96 4.74 20.18
N ARG A 295 9.86 4.60 20.95
CA ARG A 295 9.32 5.28 22.17
C ARG A 295 9.37 4.42 23.50
N PRO A 296 9.89 4.76 24.76
CA PRO A 296 10.47 3.98 25.99
C PRO A 296 9.91 2.71 26.81
N GLY A 297 10.59 1.49 26.77
CA GLY A 297 10.33 0.04 27.15
C GLY A 297 9.95 -1.31 26.32
N GLY A 298 9.82 -1.58 24.99
CA GLY A 298 9.27 -2.84 24.35
C GLY A 298 9.56 -3.19 22.84
N PHE A 299 9.32 -4.43 22.35
CA PHE A 299 9.84 -5.28 21.20
C PHE A 299 10.76 -4.90 19.94
N PHE A 300 11.80 -5.71 19.53
CA PHE A 300 12.54 -5.77 18.21
C PHE A 300 13.03 -7.25 17.90
N VAL A 301 13.41 -7.80 16.71
CA VAL A 301 13.55 -9.25 16.24
C VAL A 301 14.33 -9.49 14.86
N TRP A 302 15.52 -10.13 14.61
CA TRP A 302 16.25 -10.20 13.27
C TRP A 302 16.28 -11.46 12.33
N SER A 303 15.96 -11.21 11.03
CA SER A 303 15.90 -12.09 9.83
C SER A 303 17.00 -11.87 8.84
N ALA A 304 17.79 -12.92 8.69
CA ALA A 304 18.43 -13.19 7.45
C ALA A 304 18.82 -14.67 7.41
N THR A 305 18.95 -15.17 6.18
CA THR A 305 19.47 -16.50 5.85
C THR A 305 20.87 -16.87 6.44
N PRO A 306 21.62 -16.00 7.15
CA PRO A 306 22.80 -16.40 7.95
C PRO A 306 22.67 -16.50 9.49
N VAL A 307 21.62 -15.99 10.13
CA VAL A 307 21.37 -15.96 11.62
C VAL A 307 21.48 -17.34 12.35
N TYR A 308 21.85 -18.42 11.65
CA TYR A 308 21.15 -19.70 11.81
C TYR A 308 21.95 -21.02 11.95
N LEU A 309 22.94 -21.31 11.10
CA LEU A 309 23.39 -22.71 10.88
C LEU A 309 24.49 -23.12 11.86
N ASN A 310 24.18 -24.10 12.73
CA ASN A 310 25.11 -24.59 13.76
C ASN A 310 25.52 -26.10 13.60
N ASP A 311 25.34 -26.72 12.44
CA ASP A 311 25.73 -28.14 12.18
C ASP A 311 27.25 -28.31 12.32
N GLU A 312 27.73 -29.41 12.93
CA GLU A 312 29.15 -29.58 13.29
C GLU A 312 30.10 -29.58 12.09
N ARG A 313 29.62 -29.99 10.90
CA ARG A 313 30.38 -29.83 9.64
C ARG A 313 30.62 -28.37 9.24
N HIS A 314 30.01 -27.41 9.93
CA HIS A 314 30.26 -25.97 9.80
C HIS A 314 31.20 -25.42 10.87
N GLN A 315 31.75 -26.23 11.79
CA GLN A 315 32.82 -25.77 12.70
C GLN A 315 34.11 -25.37 11.95
N THR A 316 34.31 -25.83 10.72
CA THR A 316 35.37 -25.37 9.80
C THR A 316 34.96 -24.15 8.93
N ILE A 317 33.73 -23.66 9.04
CA ILE A 317 33.12 -22.63 8.16
C ILE A 317 33.06 -21.23 8.82
N TRP A 318 33.59 -21.07 10.03
CA TRP A 318 33.64 -19.78 10.74
C TRP A 318 34.43 -18.68 10.02
N ASN A 319 35.27 -19.03 9.03
CA ASN A 319 36.10 -18.12 8.23
C ASN A 319 35.41 -17.55 6.96
N LEU A 320 34.07 -17.55 6.88
CA LEU A 320 33.32 -17.07 5.70
C LEU A 320 32.50 -15.79 5.96
N PRO A 321 32.36 -14.85 4.99
CA PRO A 321 31.89 -13.48 5.24
C PRO A 321 30.51 -13.30 5.90
N SER A 322 29.64 -14.31 5.88
CA SER A 322 28.29 -14.20 6.44
C SER A 322 28.23 -14.31 7.97
N SER A 323 29.28 -14.80 8.64
CA SER A 323 29.38 -14.81 10.12
C SER A 323 29.65 -13.41 10.68
N LEU A 324 30.48 -12.61 10.01
CA LEU A 324 30.82 -11.24 10.42
C LEU A 324 29.58 -10.34 10.51
N LEU A 325 28.68 -10.42 9.54
CA LEU A 325 27.45 -9.61 9.50
C LEU A 325 26.54 -9.91 10.70
N LEU A 326 26.45 -11.18 11.11
CA LEU A 326 25.65 -11.59 12.26
C LEU A 326 26.23 -11.01 13.58
N ALA A 327 27.55 -11.08 13.74
CA ALA A 327 28.24 -10.53 14.90
C ALA A 327 28.15 -8.99 14.97
N ALA A 328 28.30 -8.30 13.84
CA ALA A 328 28.22 -6.84 13.75
C ALA A 328 26.85 -6.30 14.19
N MET A 329 25.76 -6.95 13.77
CA MET A 329 24.42 -6.54 14.19
C MET A 329 24.17 -6.83 15.66
N VAL A 330 24.64 -7.96 16.22
CA VAL A 330 24.54 -8.22 17.67
C VAL A 330 25.31 -7.18 18.48
N ALA A 331 26.57 -6.88 18.13
CA ALA A 331 27.36 -5.88 18.83
C ALA A 331 26.75 -4.47 18.75
N LEU A 332 26.29 -4.06 17.56
CA LEU A 332 25.62 -2.79 17.36
C LEU A 332 24.33 -2.69 18.18
N THR A 333 23.52 -3.76 18.19
CA THR A 333 22.31 -3.78 19.03
C THR A 333 22.70 -3.59 20.50
N GLU A 334 23.58 -4.40 21.07
CA GLU A 334 24.00 -4.27 22.47
C GLU A 334 24.50 -2.85 22.81
N SER A 335 25.23 -2.19 21.90
CA SER A 335 25.76 -0.83 22.12
C SER A 335 24.70 0.28 22.07
N ILE A 336 23.56 0.07 21.41
CA ILE A 336 22.38 0.96 21.53
C ILE A 336 21.44 0.56 22.69
N CYS A 337 21.92 -0.29 23.62
CA CYS A 337 21.18 -0.93 24.70
C CYS A 337 20.15 -1.97 24.23
N TRP A 338 20.34 -2.51 23.02
CA TRP A 338 19.47 -3.48 22.37
C TRP A 338 19.71 -4.95 22.80
N LYS A 339 19.62 -5.24 24.12
CA LYS A 339 19.59 -6.59 24.77
C LYS A 339 18.73 -7.68 24.07
N VAL A 340 19.23 -8.88 23.80
CA VAL A 340 18.38 -9.97 23.29
C VAL A 340 17.54 -10.64 24.39
N VAL A 341 16.21 -10.78 24.24
CA VAL A 341 15.41 -11.51 25.27
C VAL A 341 15.12 -12.98 25.02
N ALA A 342 15.18 -13.50 23.80
CA ALA A 342 15.42 -14.93 23.58
C ALA A 342 15.84 -15.21 22.12
N LYS A 343 15.98 -16.51 21.84
CA LYS A 343 16.14 -17.20 20.55
C LYS A 343 15.67 -18.68 20.70
N GLY A 344 14.95 -19.29 19.73
CA GLY A 344 14.60 -20.75 19.69
C GLY A 344 13.64 -21.13 18.52
N VAL A 345 12.87 -22.24 18.43
CA VAL A 345 12.48 -22.86 17.12
C VAL A 345 11.02 -23.00 16.58
N ASP A 346 10.81 -22.68 15.29
CA ASP A 346 9.52 -22.66 14.52
C ASP A 346 8.97 -23.97 13.88
N SER A 347 8.03 -23.77 12.96
CA SER A 347 7.20 -24.62 12.11
C SER A 347 7.63 -24.81 10.64
N SER A 348 8.75 -24.25 10.19
CA SER A 348 9.24 -24.26 8.75
C SER A 348 11.93 -25.24 7.75
N GLY A 349 13.05 -25.64 8.48
CA GLY A 349 14.50 -25.53 8.21
C GLY A 349 15.08 -24.08 8.19
N ILE A 350 15.03 -23.27 9.29
CA ILE A 350 15.27 -21.77 9.37
C ILE A 350 15.41 -21.27 10.94
N GLY A 351 15.84 -20.02 11.52
CA GLY A 351 15.94 -19.08 12.79
C GLY A 351 16.08 -17.44 12.86
N LEU A 352 15.51 -16.69 13.89
CA LEU A 352 15.52 -15.18 14.30
C LEU A 352 16.20 -14.63 15.61
N VAL A 353 16.42 -13.31 15.83
CA VAL A 353 16.79 -12.75 17.19
C VAL A 353 16.00 -11.52 17.75
N ILE A 354 15.34 -11.53 18.93
CA ILE A 354 14.82 -10.25 19.55
C ILE A 354 15.93 -9.29 19.91
N TYR A 355 15.73 -7.99 19.69
CA TYR A 355 16.51 -6.90 20.28
C TYR A 355 15.63 -5.72 20.75
N LYS A 356 16.25 -4.55 21.03
CA LYS A 356 16.04 -3.83 22.31
C LYS A 356 16.25 -2.29 22.32
N LYS A 357 16.89 -1.63 23.34
CA LYS A 357 16.79 -0.23 23.93
C LYS A 357 15.94 -0.31 25.21
N PRO A 358 15.90 0.64 26.15
CA PRO A 358 15.15 0.45 27.41
C PRO A 358 13.86 1.28 27.60
N VAL A 359 13.15 1.05 28.71
CA VAL A 359 12.18 1.97 29.39
C VAL A 359 12.79 3.27 29.85
N SER A 360 14.06 3.25 30.21
CA SER A 360 14.68 4.31 30.99
C SER A 360 16.13 4.49 30.59
N SER A 361 16.62 5.72 30.64
CA SER A 361 17.99 6.10 30.29
C SER A 361 19.08 5.34 31.06
N SER A 362 18.73 4.71 32.19
CA SER A 362 19.61 3.88 33.03
C SER A 362 20.53 2.91 32.29
N CYS A 363 20.11 2.31 31.16
CA CYS A 363 21.00 1.48 30.35
C CYS A 363 21.99 2.34 29.54
N TYR A 364 21.54 3.44 28.92
CA TYR A 364 22.41 4.36 28.18
C TYR A 364 23.53 4.94 29.05
N GLU A 365 23.19 5.24 30.30
CA GLU A 365 24.10 5.74 31.35
C GLU A 365 25.16 4.70 31.79
N THR A 366 24.88 3.41 31.60
CA THR A 366 25.72 2.29 32.07
C THR A 366 26.41 1.50 30.94
N ARG A 367 26.42 2.04 29.72
CA ARG A 367 27.12 1.44 28.58
C ARG A 367 28.64 1.46 28.77
N LYS A 368 29.32 0.36 28.38
CA LYS A 368 30.79 0.29 28.34
C LYS A 368 31.38 1.27 27.33
N ASP A 369 30.79 1.32 26.14
CA ASP A 369 31.25 2.12 25.01
C ASP A 369 30.11 3.01 24.52
N ASN A 370 30.34 4.33 24.48
CA ASN A 370 29.35 5.32 24.04
C ASN A 370 29.33 5.45 22.50
N ILE A 371 29.16 4.32 21.81
CA ILE A 371 29.16 4.22 20.35
C ILE A 371 27.85 3.54 19.91
N PRO A 372 26.88 4.25 19.32
CA PRO A 372 26.83 5.71 19.10
C PRO A 372 26.68 6.55 20.38
N PRO A 373 27.12 7.82 20.36
CA PRO A 373 26.94 8.78 21.47
C PRO A 373 25.46 9.17 21.68
N MET A 374 25.16 9.93 22.73
CA MET A 374 23.86 10.60 22.90
C MET A 374 23.76 11.83 21.98
N CYS A 375 22.55 12.26 21.63
CA CYS A 375 22.30 13.50 20.89
C CYS A 375 22.28 14.74 21.81
N ASP A 376 22.52 15.91 21.24
CA ASP A 376 22.55 17.21 21.96
C ASP A 376 21.16 17.67 22.43
N GLN A 377 21.12 18.63 23.38
CA GLN A 377 19.88 19.09 24.03
C GLN A 377 18.85 19.76 23.10
N ASN A 378 19.24 20.22 21.90
CA ASN A 378 18.32 20.79 20.91
C ASN A 378 17.76 19.73 19.93
N TYR A 379 18.04 18.45 20.16
CA TYR A 379 17.54 17.35 19.34
C TYR A 379 16.00 17.23 19.43
N GLY A 380 15.34 17.04 18.29
CA GLY A 380 13.88 16.90 18.20
C GLY A 380 13.11 18.17 17.82
N GLN A 381 13.74 19.35 17.80
CA GLN A 381 13.05 20.63 17.47
C GLN A 381 12.66 20.81 16.00
N ASN A 382 13.05 19.90 15.10
CA ASN A 382 12.80 20.01 13.66
C ASN A 382 12.08 18.78 13.13
N ILE A 383 11.01 19.03 12.37
CA ILE A 383 10.29 18.05 11.56
C ILE A 383 11.26 17.24 10.69
N SER A 384 11.08 15.92 10.61
CA SER A 384 12.02 14.98 9.98
C SER A 384 12.03 14.98 8.44
N TRP A 385 11.41 15.98 7.80
CA TRP A 385 11.38 16.17 6.35
C TRP A 385 12.77 16.58 5.83
N TYR A 386 13.32 15.79 4.90
CA TYR A 386 14.70 15.91 4.35
C TYR A 386 15.87 15.92 5.36
N ALA A 387 15.62 15.76 6.66
CA ALA A 387 16.66 15.69 7.67
C ALA A 387 17.66 14.52 7.40
N PRO A 388 18.98 14.68 7.63
CA PRO A 388 19.94 13.57 7.50
C PRO A 388 19.81 12.52 8.62
N LEU A 389 20.17 11.25 8.33
CA LEU A 389 20.22 10.17 9.32
C LEU A 389 21.20 10.49 10.47
N ASP A 390 20.70 10.44 11.70
CA ASP A 390 21.50 10.68 12.91
C ASP A 390 22.59 9.60 13.10
N SER A 391 23.65 9.95 13.84
CA SER A 391 24.64 9.00 14.35
C SER A 391 24.74 9.05 15.88
N CYS A 392 23.65 9.41 16.53
CA CYS A 392 23.54 9.56 17.97
C CYS A 392 22.19 9.00 18.46
N LEU A 393 22.08 8.70 19.76
CA LEU A 393 20.85 8.24 20.37
C LEU A 393 20.04 9.41 20.92
N ALA A 394 18.79 9.50 20.46
CA ALA A 394 17.76 10.30 21.09
C ALA A 394 17.66 9.96 22.60
N PRO A 395 17.58 10.97 23.49
CA PRO A 395 17.15 10.77 24.86
C PRO A 395 15.80 10.04 24.91
N LEU A 396 15.58 9.30 26.00
CA LEU A 396 14.27 8.71 26.27
C LEU A 396 13.40 9.77 26.97
N PRO A 397 12.22 10.14 26.43
CA PRO A 397 11.31 11.06 27.11
C PRO A 397 10.88 10.55 28.50
N VAL A 398 10.70 11.48 29.43
CA VAL A 398 10.39 11.23 30.86
C VAL A 398 9.27 12.17 31.28
N TYR A 399 8.19 11.64 31.88
CA TYR A 399 7.04 12.41 32.33
C TYR A 399 6.68 12.08 33.79
N GLY A 400 6.43 13.12 34.59
CA GLY A 400 5.86 13.00 35.94
C GLY A 400 6.80 12.45 37.03
N MET A 401 6.35 12.57 38.28
CA MET A 401 7.11 12.19 39.48
C MET A 401 7.03 10.68 39.76
N GLY A 402 7.33 9.85 38.75
CA GLY A 402 7.01 8.42 38.76
C GLY A 402 7.94 7.47 37.98
N ASN A 403 9.04 7.94 37.38
CA ASN A 403 10.09 7.16 36.70
C ASN A 403 9.69 6.15 35.60
N SER A 404 8.41 5.95 35.31
CA SER A 404 7.94 5.22 34.14
C SER A 404 7.41 6.18 33.10
N TYR A 405 7.92 5.98 31.90
CA TYR A 405 7.32 6.49 30.69
C TYR A 405 5.85 6.13 30.56
N SER A 406 5.06 6.98 29.89
CA SER A 406 3.61 6.84 29.94
C SER A 406 3.13 5.63 29.16
N TRP A 407 1.88 5.27 29.44
CA TRP A 407 1.41 3.89 29.48
C TRP A 407 -0.06 3.86 29.01
N PRO A 408 -0.34 3.82 27.67
CA PRO A 408 -1.63 4.14 27.05
C PRO A 408 -2.92 3.73 27.69
N ALA A 409 -3.95 4.49 27.33
CA ALA A 409 -5.29 4.02 27.12
C ALA A 409 -5.20 2.97 25.99
N PRO A 410 -5.49 1.70 26.22
CA PRO A 410 -5.30 0.67 25.19
C PRO A 410 -6.63 0.36 24.54
N TRP A 411 -6.58 -0.08 23.30
CA TRP A 411 -7.66 0.28 22.39
C TRP A 411 -9.01 -0.35 22.73
N PRO A 412 -10.15 0.34 22.48
CA PRO A 412 -10.30 1.63 21.80
C PRO A 412 -9.84 2.79 22.63
N LYS A 413 -10.54 3.16 23.70
CA LYS A 413 -10.09 4.08 24.76
C LYS A 413 -9.24 5.28 24.29
N ARG A 414 -7.94 5.09 24.04
CA ARG A 414 -7.03 6.00 23.30
C ARG A 414 -7.69 6.78 22.17
N LEU A 415 -8.17 6.13 21.12
CA LEU A 415 -9.37 6.49 20.35
C LEU A 415 -9.88 7.96 20.47
N THR A 416 -10.82 8.18 21.39
CA THR A 416 -11.34 9.47 21.82
C THR A 416 -10.61 9.95 23.08
N GLY A 417 -10.12 9.05 23.93
CA GLY A 417 -9.44 9.39 25.18
C GLY A 417 -8.12 10.14 25.00
N LYS A 418 -7.78 10.96 26.00
CA LYS A 418 -6.63 11.88 25.94
C LYS A 418 -5.34 11.25 25.35
N PRO A 419 -4.81 11.81 24.25
CA PRO A 419 -3.60 11.33 23.58
C PRO A 419 -2.31 12.15 23.92
N PRO A 420 -1.54 11.86 24.99
CA PRO A 420 -0.76 12.89 25.71
C PRO A 420 0.62 13.35 25.17
N HIS A 421 0.99 13.22 23.87
CA HIS A 421 1.93 14.22 23.28
C HIS A 421 1.13 15.47 22.93
N LEU A 422 -0.21 15.38 22.96
CA LEU A 422 -1.09 16.53 23.10
C LEU A 422 -0.52 17.47 24.14
N SER A 423 -0.39 18.72 23.73
CA SER A 423 0.36 19.72 24.46
C SER A 423 -0.12 19.83 25.91
N ALA A 424 0.80 20.20 26.80
CA ALA A 424 0.48 20.57 28.18
C ALA A 424 -0.17 21.97 28.29
N GLU A 425 -0.46 22.61 27.16
CA GLU A 425 -1.31 23.80 27.05
C GLU A 425 -2.76 23.48 27.48
N ARG A 426 -3.47 24.49 27.98
CA ARG A 426 -4.75 24.28 28.72
C ARG A 426 -5.94 23.99 27.82
N ASP A 427 -5.87 24.49 26.60
CA ASP A 427 -6.83 24.45 25.51
C ASP A 427 -6.56 23.28 24.55
N ALA A 428 -5.36 22.69 24.53
CA ALA A 428 -5.04 21.58 23.63
C ALA A 428 -5.96 20.36 23.84
N GLU A 429 -6.30 20.03 25.09
CA GLU A 429 -7.27 18.96 25.38
C GLU A 429 -8.70 19.30 24.92
N GLU A 430 -9.11 20.56 25.04
CA GLU A 430 -10.41 21.05 24.57
C GLU A 430 -10.49 20.99 23.03
N ILE A 431 -9.54 21.62 22.34
CA ILE A 431 -9.40 21.63 20.87
C ILE A 431 -9.33 20.20 20.30
N PHE A 432 -8.74 19.26 21.04
CA PHE A 432 -8.65 17.86 20.64
C PHE A 432 -10.01 17.15 20.65
N TYR A 433 -10.82 17.34 21.70
CA TYR A 433 -12.19 16.82 21.74
C TYR A 433 -13.08 17.61 20.77
N GLU A 434 -12.92 18.92 20.64
CA GLU A 434 -13.63 19.74 19.64
C GLU A 434 -13.35 19.27 18.21
N ASP A 435 -12.09 19.00 17.82
CA ASP A 435 -11.78 18.44 16.49
C ASP A 435 -12.47 17.06 16.34
N THR A 436 -12.46 16.23 17.38
CA THR A 436 -13.11 14.91 17.40
C THR A 436 -14.63 14.99 17.23
N GLU A 437 -15.31 15.83 18.01
CA GLU A 437 -16.76 16.07 17.96
C GLU A 437 -17.18 16.84 16.71
N HIS A 438 -16.41 17.86 16.32
CA HIS A 438 -16.65 18.65 15.11
C HIS A 438 -16.64 17.74 13.91
N TRP A 439 -15.59 16.95 13.73
CA TRP A 439 -15.54 16.00 12.65
C TRP A 439 -16.62 14.93 12.86
N SER A 440 -16.93 14.49 14.09
CA SER A 440 -18.08 13.61 14.36
C SER A 440 -19.41 14.14 13.80
N ALA A 441 -19.86 15.31 14.21
CA ALA A 441 -21.13 15.88 13.74
C ALA A 441 -21.05 16.38 12.28
N LEU A 442 -20.01 17.17 11.93
CA LEU A 442 -19.78 17.65 10.56
C LEU A 442 -19.72 16.47 9.59
N VAL A 443 -19.38 15.27 10.06
CA VAL A 443 -19.54 14.09 9.26
C VAL A 443 -20.90 13.49 9.30
N LEU A 444 -21.36 12.96 10.43
CA LEU A 444 -22.56 12.11 10.43
C LEU A 444 -23.67 12.86 9.73
N ASP A 445 -23.92 14.06 10.24
CA ASP A 445 -24.93 14.97 9.77
C ASP A 445 -24.58 15.61 8.42
N VAL A 446 -23.33 15.47 7.93
CA VAL A 446 -22.80 16.19 6.75
C VAL A 446 -21.80 15.38 5.87
N TYR A 447 -20.54 15.03 6.21
CA TYR A 447 -19.69 14.15 5.34
C TYR A 447 -20.41 12.93 4.81
N LEU A 448 -21.29 12.35 5.62
CA LEU A 448 -22.09 11.16 5.41
C LEU A 448 -23.57 11.37 5.03
N GLU A 449 -24.13 12.60 4.92
CA GLU A 449 -25.62 12.80 4.91
C GLU A 449 -26.31 13.62 3.76
N GLY A 450 -25.76 13.69 2.53
CA GLY A 450 -26.60 13.57 1.32
C GLY A 450 -26.30 14.33 0.00
N LEU A 451 -25.56 13.84 -1.02
CA LEU A 451 -25.35 14.53 -2.33
C LEU A 451 -24.83 13.75 -3.58
N ALA A 452 -23.52 13.84 -3.96
CA ALA A 452 -22.91 13.18 -5.14
C ALA A 452 -21.55 12.40 -4.97
N ILE A 453 -21.21 11.66 -3.87
CA ILE A 453 -20.30 10.46 -3.84
C ILE A 453 -20.63 9.23 -2.93
N ASN A 454 -20.41 8.00 -3.47
CA ASN A 454 -20.92 6.69 -3.04
C ASN A 454 -19.92 5.79 -2.29
N TRP A 455 -20.04 5.63 -0.98
CA TRP A 455 -18.87 5.81 -0.08
C TRP A 455 -18.13 4.50 0.76
N SER A 456 -18.68 3.53 -0.14
CA SER A 456 -18.32 2.14 -0.67
C SER A 456 -18.02 1.90 -2.15
N SER A 457 -17.54 2.90 -2.88
CA SER A 457 -16.87 2.64 -4.16
C SER A 457 -15.36 2.75 -4.04
N MET A 458 -14.80 3.21 -2.92
CA MET A 458 -13.45 3.81 -2.93
C MET A 458 -12.35 3.36 -1.92
N ARG A 459 -11.17 3.99 -1.76
CA ARG A 459 -10.15 3.52 -0.77
C ARG A 459 -9.45 4.54 0.09
N ASN A 460 -8.23 4.90 -0.31
CA ASN A 460 -7.19 5.76 0.30
C ASN A 460 -7.71 7.16 0.74
N VAL A 461 -6.87 8.11 1.15
CA VAL A 461 -7.11 9.54 1.53
C VAL A 461 -5.69 10.03 1.60
N MET A 462 -5.44 11.13 0.94
CA MET A 462 -4.51 12.07 1.50
C MET A 462 -5.26 13.10 2.28
N ASP A 463 -5.18 13.07 3.60
CA ASP A 463 -5.70 14.18 4.36
C ASP A 463 -4.57 15.17 4.29
N MET A 464 -4.70 16.13 3.38
CA MET A 464 -3.63 17.04 3.06
C MET A 464 -3.29 17.93 4.25
N ASN A 465 -4.21 18.10 5.20
CA ASN A 465 -4.13 19.07 6.29
C ASN A 465 -4.91 18.62 7.53
N ALA A 466 -4.42 17.59 8.21
CA ALA A 466 -5.29 16.74 9.01
C ALA A 466 -5.65 17.18 10.45
N GLY A 467 -5.30 18.37 10.91
CA GLY A 467 -5.73 18.86 12.25
C GLY A 467 -5.18 18.03 13.43
N TYR A 468 -6.02 17.69 14.41
CA TYR A 468 -5.76 16.64 15.42
C TYR A 468 -6.27 15.28 14.95
N GLY A 469 -6.36 15.17 13.63
CA GLY A 469 -6.92 14.05 12.93
C GLY A 469 -8.29 13.75 13.40
N GLY A 470 -9.03 14.56 14.18
CA GLY A 470 -10.42 14.34 14.53
C GLY A 470 -11.23 13.93 13.32
N PHE A 471 -10.84 14.45 12.17
CA PHE A 471 -11.18 13.97 10.85
C PHE A 471 -10.89 12.46 10.71
N ALA A 472 -9.65 12.18 10.32
CA ALA A 472 -9.02 10.89 10.20
C ALA A 472 -9.33 9.88 11.31
N ALA A 473 -9.61 10.40 12.48
CA ALA A 473 -9.60 9.74 13.74
C ALA A 473 -10.95 9.28 14.07
N SER A 474 -11.98 10.01 13.70
CA SER A 474 -13.17 9.85 14.49
C SER A 474 -13.99 8.75 13.81
N LEU A 475 -14.77 8.89 12.73
CA LEU A 475 -15.50 7.77 12.08
C LEU A 475 -14.61 6.53 11.91
N ARG A 476 -15.06 5.29 12.04
CA ARG A 476 -14.14 4.15 12.17
C ARG A 476 -14.46 3.00 11.21
N ASP A 477 -15.72 2.67 11.00
CA ASP A 477 -16.19 1.37 10.57
C ASP A 477 -16.23 1.10 9.08
N MET A 478 -16.33 2.15 8.27
CA MET A 478 -16.00 2.15 6.83
C MET A 478 -14.67 1.50 6.72
N PRO A 479 -14.31 0.66 5.69
CA PRO A 479 -13.06 0.02 5.06
C PRO A 479 -11.74 0.48 4.15
N LEU A 480 -10.94 1.60 3.80
CA LEU A 480 -10.11 2.84 4.36
C LEU A 480 -8.91 2.62 5.27
N TRP A 481 -8.72 3.47 6.29
CA TRP A 481 -7.49 4.11 6.78
C TRP A 481 -7.55 5.77 6.65
N VAL A 482 -6.88 6.80 7.30
CA VAL A 482 -6.58 8.20 6.70
C VAL A 482 -5.08 8.66 6.74
N MET A 483 -4.50 9.25 5.67
CA MET A 483 -3.09 9.73 5.68
C MET A 483 -3.21 11.09 6.25
N ASN A 484 -2.87 11.27 7.51
CA ASN A 484 -2.82 12.60 8.05
C ASN A 484 -1.51 13.21 7.59
N VAL A 485 -1.52 13.73 6.36
CA VAL A 485 -0.46 14.63 5.97
C VAL A 485 -0.58 15.81 6.89
N ILE A 486 0.47 15.99 7.67
CA ILE A 486 0.74 17.29 8.25
C ILE A 486 1.65 18.00 7.25
N PRO A 487 1.18 19.12 6.66
CA PRO A 487 2.05 20.01 5.94
C PRO A 487 3.25 20.36 6.82
N VAL A 488 4.46 20.30 6.29
CA VAL A 488 5.70 20.66 7.02
C VAL A 488 5.74 22.11 7.52
N ASN A 489 4.74 22.90 7.13
CA ASN A 489 4.52 24.30 7.51
C ASN A 489 3.22 24.50 8.33
N GLY A 490 2.56 23.42 8.76
CA GLY A 490 1.43 23.43 9.68
C GLY A 490 1.87 23.11 11.12
N PRO A 491 0.92 23.04 12.08
CA PRO A 491 1.20 22.57 13.43
C PRO A 491 1.76 21.14 13.41
N ASP A 492 2.80 20.84 14.21
CA ASP A 492 3.26 19.46 14.42
C ASP A 492 2.35 18.72 15.40
N THR A 493 1.06 18.72 15.07
CA THR A 493 0.15 17.73 15.61
C THR A 493 0.52 16.37 15.10
N LEU A 494 1.39 16.16 14.08
CA LEU A 494 1.60 14.83 13.50
C LEU A 494 1.80 13.81 14.60
N SER A 495 2.65 14.10 15.61
CA SER A 495 2.85 13.41 16.93
C SER A 495 1.57 13.16 17.78
N VAL A 496 0.73 14.18 17.95
CA VAL A 496 -0.47 14.19 18.81
C VAL A 496 -1.68 13.59 18.15
N ILE A 497 -1.92 14.01 16.90
CA ILE A 497 -2.71 13.21 16.00
C ILE A 497 -2.16 11.84 16.19
N PHE A 498 -0.80 11.64 16.08
CA PHE A 498 0.03 10.42 16.21
C PHE A 498 -0.34 9.61 17.43
N ASP A 499 -1.29 9.99 18.33
CA ASP A 499 -1.62 9.38 19.63
C ASP A 499 -2.99 8.78 20.10
N ARG A 500 -3.98 8.65 19.25
CA ARG A 500 -5.18 7.85 19.55
C ARG A 500 -5.26 6.39 18.90
N GLY A 501 -4.49 6.15 17.81
CA GLY A 501 -4.05 5.01 16.95
C GLY A 501 -3.62 4.99 15.40
N LEU A 502 -3.49 6.04 14.53
CA LEU A 502 -3.24 6.27 13.07
C LEU A 502 -1.87 6.95 12.81
N ILE A 503 -1.84 8.01 12.00
CA ILE A 503 -0.76 8.73 11.35
C ILE A 503 -1.16 9.71 10.24
N GLY A 504 -0.18 10.43 9.74
CA GLY A 504 0.20 10.19 8.35
C GLY A 504 1.72 10.24 8.17
N ILE A 505 2.12 11.34 7.56
CA ILE A 505 3.49 11.63 7.14
C ILE A 505 3.66 13.14 7.19
N TYR A 506 4.89 13.61 7.38
CA TYR A 506 5.20 15.00 7.03
C TYR A 506 5.35 15.12 5.52
N HIS A 507 4.78 16.16 4.92
CA HIS A 507 5.00 16.44 3.50
C HIS A 507 4.96 17.94 3.17
N ASP A 508 5.71 18.34 2.15
CA ASP A 508 5.60 19.66 1.54
C ASP A 508 4.80 19.58 0.24
N TRP A 509 3.56 20.06 0.28
CA TRP A 509 2.60 20.07 -0.83
C TRP A 509 2.98 20.92 -2.06
N CYS A 510 4.09 21.65 -2.01
CA CYS A 510 4.67 22.28 -3.19
C CYS A 510 5.58 21.33 -4.00
N GLU A 511 6.06 20.26 -3.37
CA GLU A 511 6.77 19.17 -4.03
C GLU A 511 5.84 18.00 -4.36
N SER A 512 6.23 17.21 -5.35
CA SER A 512 5.48 15.98 -5.62
C SER A 512 5.56 14.96 -4.50
N PHE A 513 4.43 14.46 -4.02
CA PHE A 513 4.36 13.45 -2.96
C PHE A 513 5.09 12.16 -3.33
N ASN A 514 5.47 11.41 -2.31
CA ASN A 514 6.33 10.25 -2.44
C ASN A 514 5.54 9.00 -2.87
N THR A 515 4.96 8.97 -4.10
CA THR A 515 3.86 8.01 -4.38
C THR A 515 3.38 7.84 -5.89
N TYR A 516 3.37 6.63 -6.55
CA TYR A 516 3.08 6.23 -8.00
C TYR A 516 1.80 6.86 -8.70
N PRO A 517 1.86 7.80 -9.67
CA PRO A 517 0.75 8.24 -10.53
C PRO A 517 -0.07 7.23 -11.30
N ARG A 518 -1.04 6.67 -10.60
CA ARG A 518 -1.89 5.47 -10.75
C ARG A 518 -2.73 5.36 -9.45
N THR A 519 -2.05 5.54 -8.27
CA THR A 519 -2.07 4.94 -6.84
C THR A 519 -2.61 5.19 -5.23
N TYR A 520 -3.19 6.04 -4.25
CA TYR A 520 -3.99 7.32 -3.70
C TYR A 520 -5.51 7.63 -4.11
N ASP A 521 -6.09 8.90 -4.25
CA ASP A 521 -7.49 9.38 -4.73
C ASP A 521 -8.62 10.30 -4.06
N LEU A 522 -8.36 11.13 -3.03
CA LEU A 522 -9.32 11.83 -2.17
C LEU A 522 -8.48 12.69 -1.28
N LEU A 523 -8.51 13.98 -1.52
CA LEU A 523 -7.67 14.84 -0.76
C LEU A 523 -8.47 15.58 0.27
N HIS A 524 -8.38 15.25 1.55
CA HIS A 524 -8.89 16.21 2.50
C HIS A 524 -8.14 17.53 2.33
N ALA A 525 -8.84 18.51 1.77
CA ALA A 525 -8.39 19.86 1.66
C ALA A 525 -9.35 20.72 2.48
N SER A 526 -9.38 20.49 3.79
CA SER A 526 -9.91 21.47 4.72
C SER A 526 -8.84 22.52 5.02
N PHE A 527 -9.12 23.72 4.55
CA PHE A 527 -8.37 24.97 4.66
C PHE A 527 -6.90 24.91 4.22
N LEU A 528 -6.52 23.93 3.40
CA LEU A 528 -5.18 23.79 2.85
C LEU A 528 -4.79 24.94 1.91
N PHE A 529 -5.63 25.24 0.92
CA PHE A 529 -5.26 26.09 -0.22
C PHE A 529 -5.08 27.56 0.18
N LYS A 530 -5.87 28.03 1.15
CA LYS A 530 -5.73 29.32 1.84
C LYS A 530 -4.28 29.65 2.23
N ASN A 531 -3.55 28.64 2.70
CA ASN A 531 -2.17 28.77 3.14
C ASN A 531 -1.17 28.34 2.05
N LEU A 532 -1.47 27.28 1.31
CA LEU A 532 -0.56 26.68 0.32
C LEU A 532 -0.30 27.58 -0.90
N THR A 533 -1.30 28.34 -1.35
CA THR A 533 -1.20 29.26 -2.50
C THR A 533 -0.20 30.40 -2.32
N GLN A 534 0.29 30.61 -1.10
CA GLN A 534 1.31 31.61 -0.79
C GLN A 534 2.73 31.12 -1.07
N ARG A 535 2.94 29.80 -1.25
CA ARG A 535 4.26 29.18 -1.48
C ARG A 535 4.43 28.57 -2.87
N CYS A 536 3.36 28.07 -3.47
CA CYS A 536 3.40 27.47 -4.81
C CYS A 536 2.12 27.72 -5.61
N ASP A 537 2.24 27.62 -6.93
CA ASP A 537 1.15 27.85 -7.88
C ASP A 537 0.07 26.78 -7.70
N ILE A 538 -1.19 27.19 -7.54
CA ILE A 538 -2.33 26.27 -7.38
C ILE A 538 -2.59 25.42 -8.62
N ILE A 539 -2.02 25.75 -9.79
CA ILE A 539 -1.99 24.91 -10.99
C ILE A 539 -0.87 23.87 -10.90
N GLU A 540 0.23 24.14 -10.19
CA GLU A 540 1.23 23.12 -9.85
C GLU A 540 0.71 22.22 -8.74
N VAL A 541 -0.01 22.76 -7.74
CA VAL A 541 -0.73 21.92 -6.80
C VAL A 541 -1.87 21.20 -7.52
N ALA A 542 -2.60 21.78 -8.46
CA ALA A 542 -3.59 21.07 -9.29
C ALA A 542 -3.02 20.27 -10.48
N ALA A 543 -1.68 20.15 -10.56
CA ALA A 543 -0.95 19.28 -11.50
C ALA A 543 -0.01 18.29 -10.79
N GLU A 544 0.24 18.49 -9.50
CA GLU A 544 0.47 17.47 -8.49
C GLU A 544 -0.86 16.79 -8.15
N MET A 545 -1.93 17.56 -8.20
CA MET A 545 -3.30 17.16 -8.46
C MET A 545 -3.61 17.06 -9.98
N ASP A 546 -2.57 16.87 -10.85
CA ASP A 546 -2.35 15.95 -12.05
C ASP A 546 -1.21 14.90 -11.86
N ARG A 547 -0.85 14.62 -10.58
CA ARG A 547 0.00 13.56 -10.00
C ARG A 547 -0.41 12.71 -8.71
N ILE A 548 -1.42 12.87 -7.80
CA ILE A 548 -1.97 11.92 -6.70
C ILE A 548 -3.45 11.18 -6.43
N LEU A 549 -4.45 10.80 -7.35
CA LEU A 549 -5.91 10.36 -7.39
C LEU A 549 -6.36 9.58 -8.72
N ARG A 550 -7.35 8.63 -8.78
CA ARG A 550 -7.78 7.55 -9.79
C ARG A 550 -9.08 7.78 -10.60
N PRO A 551 -9.20 7.47 -11.91
CA PRO A 551 -10.49 7.53 -12.61
C PRO A 551 -11.55 6.75 -11.89
N GLY A 552 -12.76 7.26 -12.00
CA GLY A 552 -13.73 7.16 -10.92
C GLY A 552 -13.83 8.45 -10.11
N GLY A 553 -12.70 9.15 -9.94
CA GLY A 553 -12.53 10.22 -8.97
C GLY A 553 -12.26 11.68 -9.34
N PHE A 554 -11.79 12.62 -8.48
CA PHE A 554 -12.03 12.87 -7.01
C PHE A 554 -11.24 14.04 -6.24
N VAL A 555 -11.32 15.37 -6.50
CA VAL A 555 -10.94 16.52 -5.60
C VAL A 555 -12.06 17.57 -5.25
N LEU A 556 -12.26 17.77 -3.95
CA LEU A 556 -13.32 18.54 -3.25
C LEU A 556 -12.57 19.50 -2.32
N VAL A 557 -13.22 20.57 -1.89
CA VAL A 557 -12.52 21.55 -1.05
C VAL A 557 -13.44 22.21 -0.03
N GLN A 558 -13.04 22.14 1.24
CA GLN A 558 -13.48 23.04 2.32
C GLN A 558 -12.44 24.14 2.44
N ASP A 559 -12.58 25.20 1.67
CA ASP A 559 -11.74 26.37 1.81
C ASP A 559 -12.62 27.61 1.66
N THR A 560 -12.00 28.77 1.80
CA THR A 560 -12.60 30.03 1.39
C THR A 560 -13.23 29.90 0.00
N VAL A 561 -14.42 30.49 -0.17
CA VAL A 561 -15.14 30.55 -1.45
C VAL A 561 -14.23 31.06 -2.58
N LYS A 562 -13.27 31.95 -2.28
CA LYS A 562 -12.22 32.39 -3.22
C LYS A 562 -11.34 31.24 -3.77
N MET A 563 -10.87 30.32 -2.92
CA MET A 563 -10.08 29.17 -3.38
C MET A 563 -10.95 28.16 -4.13
N ILE A 564 -12.17 27.94 -3.66
CA ILE A 564 -13.19 27.13 -4.35
C ILE A 564 -13.38 27.63 -5.80
N ASN A 565 -13.51 28.94 -5.97
CA ASN A 565 -13.77 29.55 -7.28
C ASN A 565 -12.53 29.63 -8.17
N ASN A 566 -11.32 29.66 -7.59
CA ASN A 566 -10.06 29.55 -8.33
C ASN A 566 -9.79 28.12 -8.83
N LEU A 567 -10.14 27.12 -8.00
CA LEU A 567 -9.92 25.70 -8.32
C LEU A 567 -10.90 25.20 -9.37
N THR A 568 -12.17 25.63 -9.29
CA THR A 568 -13.22 25.27 -10.24
C THR A 568 -12.81 25.36 -11.72
N PRO A 569 -12.34 26.50 -12.28
CA PRO A 569 -11.95 26.57 -13.69
C PRO A 569 -10.71 25.74 -14.04
N ILE A 570 -9.76 25.57 -13.10
CA ILE A 570 -8.56 24.73 -13.30
C ILE A 570 -8.99 23.28 -13.44
N PHE A 571 -9.84 22.82 -12.54
CA PHE A 571 -10.53 21.55 -12.62
C PHE A 571 -11.27 21.47 -13.97
N ARG A 572 -12.19 22.37 -14.32
CA ARG A 572 -12.93 22.28 -15.59
C ARG A 572 -12.02 22.23 -16.84
N SER A 573 -10.87 22.89 -16.83
CA SER A 573 -9.88 22.81 -17.93
C SER A 573 -9.20 21.43 -18.05
N LEU A 574 -9.06 20.72 -16.94
CA LEU A 574 -8.69 19.31 -16.89
C LEU A 574 -9.89 18.39 -17.18
N HIS A 575 -11.02 18.94 -17.67
CA HIS A 575 -12.35 18.36 -18.01
C HIS A 575 -13.34 18.06 -16.87
N TRP A 576 -13.14 18.59 -15.67
CA TRP A 576 -13.96 18.31 -14.49
C TRP A 576 -15.39 18.85 -14.74
N SER A 577 -16.51 18.13 -14.46
CA SER A 577 -17.69 18.94 -13.99
C SER A 577 -17.23 19.58 -12.72
N VAL A 578 -17.85 20.67 -12.28
CA VAL A 578 -17.52 21.13 -10.94
C VAL A 578 -18.75 21.69 -10.28
N ASP A 579 -19.31 20.89 -9.41
CA ASP A 579 -20.54 21.14 -8.72
C ASP A 579 -20.21 21.82 -7.37
N LEU A 580 -21.21 22.28 -6.63
CA LEU A 580 -21.01 23.04 -5.40
C LEU A 580 -22.26 22.88 -4.53
N TYR A 581 -22.11 22.53 -3.26
CA TYR A 581 -23.22 22.44 -2.31
C TYR A 581 -23.02 23.30 -1.08
N GLN A 582 -24.15 23.72 -0.47
CA GLN A 582 -24.25 24.62 0.68
C GLN A 582 -23.29 25.83 0.59
N GLU A 583 -22.89 26.18 -0.64
CA GLU A 583 -21.85 27.12 -1.06
C GLU A 583 -20.44 26.94 -0.43
N GLN A 584 -20.27 25.99 0.49
CA GLN A 584 -19.03 25.71 1.22
C GLN A 584 -18.30 24.45 0.70
N PHE A 585 -18.90 23.73 -0.25
CA PHE A 585 -18.51 22.37 -0.60
C PHE A 585 -18.32 22.20 -2.14
N LEU A 586 -17.11 22.45 -2.64
CA LEU A 586 -16.68 22.37 -4.07
C LEU A 586 -16.41 20.95 -4.59
N VAL A 587 -16.80 20.56 -5.82
CA VAL A 587 -16.65 19.15 -6.30
C VAL A 587 -16.45 18.86 -7.81
N GLY A 588 -15.29 18.40 -8.28
CA GLY A 588 -14.96 18.47 -9.71
C GLY A 588 -14.77 17.22 -10.68
N LYS A 589 -15.73 16.34 -11.05
CA LYS A 589 -15.26 14.93 -11.34
C LYS A 589 -14.50 14.56 -12.62
N LYS A 590 -13.56 13.63 -12.42
CA LYS A 590 -12.50 13.24 -13.34
C LYS A 590 -12.79 12.06 -14.27
N GLY A 591 -13.66 12.30 -15.25
CA GLY A 591 -14.12 11.40 -16.33
C GLY A 591 -13.97 11.86 -17.81
N PHE A 592 -13.95 11.05 -18.87
CA PHE A 592 -12.87 10.12 -19.26
C PHE A 592 -11.70 10.75 -20.04
N TRP A 593 -11.52 12.07 -19.98
CA TRP A 593 -10.55 12.81 -20.77
C TRP A 593 -9.02 12.66 -20.46
N ARG A 594 -8.22 12.76 -21.54
CA ARG A 594 -6.79 13.10 -21.63
C ARG A 594 -6.57 13.84 -22.98
N PRO A 595 -5.56 14.71 -23.11
CA PRO A 595 -5.24 15.35 -24.40
C PRO A 595 -4.66 14.33 -25.42
N ASP A 596 -4.88 14.57 -26.72
CA ASP A 596 -4.53 13.66 -27.82
C ASP A 596 -3.38 14.22 -28.70
N ASP A 597 -2.39 13.38 -29.02
CA ASP A 597 -1.09 13.76 -29.61
C ASP A 597 -1.14 14.24 -31.08
N ARG A 598 -2.33 14.35 -31.70
CA ARG A 598 -2.48 14.55 -33.15
C ARG A 598 -2.51 16.00 -33.62
N ILE A 599 -2.63 16.97 -32.72
CA ILE A 599 -2.74 18.39 -33.05
C ILE A 599 -1.34 18.98 -33.31
N GLY A 600 -0.68 18.52 -34.38
CA GLY A 600 0.71 18.90 -34.68
C GLY A 600 1.26 18.54 -36.06
N SER A 601 0.47 17.98 -36.98
CA SER A 601 0.92 17.72 -38.36
C SER A 601 -0.14 18.08 -39.41
N THR A 602 0.12 19.15 -40.16
CA THR A 602 -0.78 19.73 -41.17
C THR A 602 -0.96 18.80 -42.38
N LEU A 603 -2.17 18.82 -42.97
CA LEU A 603 -2.48 18.06 -44.19
C LEU A 603 -1.54 18.40 -45.36
N ILE A 604 -1.00 17.37 -46.01
CA ILE A 604 -0.64 17.41 -47.43
C ILE A 604 -1.28 16.21 -48.11
N ILE A 605 -2.17 16.47 -49.08
CA ILE A 605 -2.87 15.46 -49.87
C ILE A 605 -2.18 15.30 -51.24
N PRO A 606 -1.78 14.08 -51.61
CA PRO A 606 -1.85 13.64 -53.01
C PRO A 606 -3.05 12.71 -53.26
N ARG A 607 -3.54 12.69 -54.50
CA ARG A 607 -4.75 11.94 -54.91
C ARG A 607 -4.46 10.51 -55.38
N LEU A 608 -5.48 9.66 -55.32
CA LEU A 608 -5.59 8.39 -56.06
C LEU A 608 -5.43 8.59 -57.58
N PRO A 609 -5.00 7.54 -58.30
CA PRO A 609 -5.95 6.88 -59.21
C PRO A 609 -6.21 5.41 -58.87
N SER A 610 -6.93 4.68 -59.73
CA SER A 610 -7.69 3.47 -59.34
C SER A 610 -7.66 2.33 -60.39
N ARG A 611 -8.31 1.22 -60.01
CA ARG A 611 -8.91 0.13 -60.83
C ARG A 611 -8.09 -1.11 -61.25
N SER A 612 -8.71 -2.25 -60.91
CA SER A 612 -9.00 -3.42 -61.78
C SER A 612 -7.91 -4.48 -62.04
N GLY A 613 -8.33 -5.76 -61.95
CA GLY A 613 -7.58 -6.93 -62.44
C GLY A 613 -7.74 -8.17 -61.55
N SER A 614 -8.64 -9.10 -61.91
CA SER A 614 -8.76 -10.42 -61.26
C SER A 614 -8.11 -11.53 -62.09
N ILE A 615 -7.66 -12.61 -61.45
CA ILE A 615 -7.85 -14.02 -61.87
C ILE A 615 -7.35 -14.99 -60.76
N ARG A 616 -7.73 -16.28 -60.85
CA ARG A 616 -7.63 -17.31 -59.80
C ARG A 616 -6.56 -18.40 -60.09
N VAL A 617 -6.41 -19.30 -59.11
CA VAL A 617 -5.95 -20.72 -59.19
C VAL A 617 -4.48 -21.04 -58.85
N LEU A 618 -4.28 -21.33 -57.55
CA LEU A 618 -3.72 -22.57 -56.97
C LEU A 618 -2.42 -23.24 -57.51
N ALA A 619 -1.47 -23.39 -56.58
CA ALA A 619 -0.58 -24.55 -56.34
C ALA A 619 0.42 -25.06 -57.41
N MET A 620 1.71 -24.75 -57.23
CA MET A 620 2.71 -25.71 -56.69
C MET A 620 4.13 -25.10 -56.63
N ALA A 621 4.73 -24.98 -55.44
CA ALA A 621 6.19 -24.94 -55.21
C ALA A 621 6.52 -25.07 -53.71
N ILE A 622 7.07 -26.21 -53.30
CA ILE A 622 7.59 -26.43 -51.93
C ILE A 622 9.12 -26.18 -51.95
N SER A 623 9.72 -25.94 -50.77
CA SER A 623 11.17 -25.98 -50.50
C SER A 623 12.00 -24.69 -50.68
N VAL A 624 11.69 -23.68 -49.85
CA VAL A 624 12.73 -22.79 -49.28
C VAL A 624 12.66 -22.75 -47.75
N GLN A 625 11.45 -22.72 -47.16
CA GLN A 625 11.26 -22.67 -45.70
C GLN A 625 11.85 -23.89 -44.94
N ASN A 626 12.09 -25.03 -45.60
CA ASN A 626 12.74 -26.19 -44.98
C ASN A 626 14.24 -25.98 -44.71
N LEU A 627 14.89 -25.00 -45.35
CA LEU A 627 16.32 -24.70 -45.16
C LEU A 627 16.61 -23.82 -43.93
N ILE A 628 15.58 -23.19 -43.34
CA ILE A 628 15.68 -22.34 -42.14
C ILE A 628 15.28 -23.10 -40.87
N LYS A 629 14.60 -24.26 -41.02
CA LYS A 629 14.02 -25.00 -39.88
C LYS A 629 14.98 -25.96 -39.17
N GLU A 630 16.17 -26.24 -39.74
CA GLU A 630 17.25 -26.95 -39.05
C GLU A 630 18.43 -26.02 -38.73
N ARG A 631 18.71 -25.82 -37.44
CA ARG A 631 19.89 -25.05 -36.96
C ARG A 631 21.20 -25.83 -37.14
N LYS A 632 21.74 -25.84 -38.36
CA LYS A 632 23.10 -26.33 -38.67
C LYS A 632 23.92 -25.17 -39.26
N TYR A 633 25.23 -25.12 -38.94
CA TYR A 633 26.21 -24.12 -39.41
C TYR A 633 26.05 -22.65 -38.94
N PRO A 634 26.06 -22.36 -37.62
CA PRO A 634 26.08 -20.98 -37.10
C PRO A 634 27.30 -20.16 -37.56
N PHE A 635 28.41 -20.81 -37.92
CA PHE A 635 29.63 -20.19 -38.46
C PHE A 635 29.37 -19.30 -39.68
N ILE A 636 28.42 -19.65 -40.54
CA ILE A 636 28.13 -18.89 -41.77
C ILE A 636 27.54 -17.51 -41.43
N PHE A 637 26.69 -17.42 -40.40
CA PHE A 637 26.17 -16.14 -39.92
C PHE A 637 27.27 -15.28 -39.28
N SER A 638 28.18 -15.87 -38.50
CA SER A 638 29.34 -15.15 -37.96
C SER A 638 30.26 -14.63 -39.06
N LEU A 639 30.51 -15.41 -40.12
CA LEU A 639 31.33 -15.03 -41.25
C LEU A 639 30.70 -13.87 -42.05
N LEU A 640 29.40 -13.95 -42.35
CA LEU A 640 28.65 -12.88 -43.03
C LEU A 640 28.63 -11.58 -42.21
N ALA A 641 28.44 -11.66 -40.90
CA ALA A 641 28.51 -10.50 -40.01
C ALA A 641 29.92 -9.89 -39.98
N LEU A 642 30.97 -10.71 -39.97
CA LEU A 642 32.35 -10.23 -39.99
C LEU A 642 32.69 -9.52 -41.31
N ILE A 643 32.23 -10.06 -42.45
CA ILE A 643 32.38 -9.45 -43.78
C ILE A 643 31.65 -8.11 -43.86
N LEU A 644 30.44 -8.02 -43.31
CA LEU A 644 29.68 -6.77 -43.29
C LEU A 644 30.39 -5.68 -42.44
N ILE A 645 30.98 -6.08 -41.31
CA ILE A 645 31.73 -5.18 -40.43
C ILE A 645 33.06 -4.74 -41.07
N THR A 646 33.81 -5.63 -41.73
CA THR A 646 35.03 -5.21 -42.45
C THR A 646 34.71 -4.33 -43.66
N PHE A 647 33.62 -4.58 -44.38
CA PHE A 647 33.16 -3.70 -45.46
C PHE A 647 32.87 -2.28 -44.94
N LEU A 648 32.12 -2.15 -43.84
CA LEU A 648 31.81 -0.85 -43.20
C LEU A 648 33.04 -0.13 -42.62
N LEU A 649 34.11 -0.87 -42.28
CA LEU A 649 35.38 -0.29 -41.81
C LEU A 649 36.31 0.15 -42.96
N LEU A 650 36.16 -0.43 -44.16
CA LEU A 650 36.99 -0.12 -45.33
C LEU A 650 36.48 1.10 -46.12
N THR A 651 35.23 1.53 -45.95
CA THR A 651 34.61 2.61 -46.76
C THR A 651 34.64 4.00 -46.11
N LYS A 652 35.72 4.38 -45.42
CA LYS A 652 35.91 5.74 -44.87
C LYS A 652 37.18 6.43 -45.39
N THR A 653 37.00 7.31 -46.36
CA THR A 653 37.97 8.35 -46.77
C THR A 653 37.54 9.75 -46.26
N PRO A 654 38.45 10.74 -46.12
CA PRO A 654 38.26 11.79 -45.11
C PRO A 654 38.24 13.26 -45.60
N SER A 655 37.68 14.14 -44.75
CA SER A 655 37.91 15.61 -44.71
C SER A 655 37.28 16.44 -45.86
N PRO A 656 37.22 17.80 -45.84
CA PRO A 656 37.98 18.76 -45.02
C PRO A 656 37.22 19.89 -44.28
N PHE A 657 38.01 20.60 -43.44
CA PHE A 657 38.04 22.02 -42.99
C PHE A 657 36.98 23.07 -43.47
N THR A 658 36.80 24.25 -42.85
CA THR A 658 37.57 25.01 -41.81
C THR A 658 36.65 25.93 -40.99
N SER A 659 37.15 26.47 -39.87
CA SER A 659 36.62 27.66 -39.19
C SER A 659 37.71 28.75 -39.09
N THR A 660 37.34 30.04 -39.21
CA THR A 660 38.23 31.19 -38.99
C THR A 660 37.63 32.19 -37.98
N LEU A 661 38.49 33.05 -37.42
CA LEU A 661 38.25 33.89 -36.25
C LEU A 661 37.89 35.34 -36.62
N ASP A 662 37.34 36.10 -35.67
CA ASP A 662 37.84 37.42 -35.19
C ASP A 662 36.93 37.97 -34.06
N LEU A 663 37.45 38.37 -32.88
CA LEU A 663 37.99 39.70 -32.47
C LEU A 663 36.88 40.79 -32.38
N VAL A 664 36.67 41.55 -31.28
CA VAL A 664 37.58 42.50 -30.57
C VAL A 664 37.05 42.91 -29.15
N GLN A 665 37.92 42.88 -28.11
CA GLN A 665 38.02 43.74 -26.87
C GLN A 665 36.75 44.02 -25.97
N SER A 666 36.80 44.62 -24.76
CA SER A 666 37.85 45.33 -23.99
C SER A 666 37.73 45.24 -22.43
N ARG A 667 38.89 45.22 -21.73
CA ARG A 667 39.32 45.96 -20.49
C ARG A 667 38.33 46.31 -19.33
N SER A 668 38.74 46.45 -18.05
CA SER A 668 39.97 46.10 -17.27
C SER A 668 39.86 46.51 -15.77
N THR A 669 40.70 45.93 -14.87
CA THR A 669 41.24 46.51 -13.59
C THR A 669 40.27 46.92 -12.44
N SER A 670 40.61 46.92 -11.13
CA SER A 670 41.71 46.32 -10.32
C SER A 670 41.48 46.47 -8.79
N SER A 671 42.29 45.77 -7.97
CA SER A 671 42.77 46.13 -6.60
C SER A 671 41.83 46.18 -5.35
N SER A 672 42.35 45.62 -4.25
CA SER A 672 41.88 45.58 -2.83
C SER A 672 42.67 46.57 -1.92
N PRO A 673 42.70 46.54 -0.55
CA PRO A 673 41.92 45.88 0.53
C PRO A 673 41.33 46.97 1.53
N PRO A 674 41.54 47.05 2.89
CA PRO A 674 41.59 46.08 4.03
C PRO A 674 40.78 46.48 5.33
N THR A 675 40.44 45.48 6.20
CA THR A 675 40.22 45.57 7.70
C THR A 675 39.07 46.48 8.25
N SER A 676 38.57 46.39 9.51
CA SER A 676 38.97 45.68 10.77
C SER A 676 37.75 45.13 11.58
N ALA A 677 37.93 44.72 12.86
CA ALA A 677 36.93 44.08 13.76
C ALA A 677 37.02 44.68 15.20
N PRO A 678 36.34 44.18 16.28
CA PRO A 678 35.08 43.41 16.43
C PRO A 678 34.01 44.06 17.40
N PRO A 679 32.76 43.52 17.52
CA PRO A 679 31.64 44.12 18.32
C PRO A 679 31.22 43.36 19.63
N PRO A 680 30.37 43.93 20.53
CA PRO A 680 30.13 43.38 21.91
C PRO A 680 28.66 43.18 22.43
N SER A 681 28.45 42.05 23.13
CA SER A 681 27.61 41.74 24.33
C SER A 681 26.20 42.35 24.67
N VAL A 682 25.19 41.45 24.72
CA VAL A 682 24.28 41.11 25.87
C VAL A 682 23.47 42.19 26.65
N ARG A 683 22.11 42.05 26.68
CA ARG A 683 21.29 41.97 27.94
C ARG A 683 19.80 41.56 27.84
N SER A 684 19.41 40.65 28.76
CA SER A 684 18.15 40.49 29.55
C SER A 684 16.72 40.82 29.06
N SER A 685 15.83 39.87 29.36
CA SER A 685 14.34 39.81 29.50
C SER A 685 13.72 40.85 30.50
N PRO A 686 12.38 40.87 30.83
CA PRO A 686 11.28 39.93 30.48
C PRO A 686 9.86 40.53 30.17
N ILE A 687 8.98 39.64 29.67
CA ILE A 687 7.51 39.47 29.89
C ILE A 687 6.65 40.68 30.33
N SER A 688 5.61 40.98 29.54
CA SER A 688 4.28 41.39 30.04
C SER A 688 3.15 41.04 29.05
N SER A 689 1.92 40.93 29.56
CA SER A 689 0.64 40.70 28.84
C SER A 689 -0.51 41.19 29.76
N PRO A 690 -1.79 41.33 29.33
CA PRO A 690 -2.41 40.94 28.06
C PRO A 690 -3.31 42.05 27.42
N SER A 691 -4.19 41.66 26.48
CA SER A 691 -5.59 42.10 26.27
C SER A 691 -6.03 42.69 24.90
N THR A 692 -7.24 42.26 24.49
CA THR A 692 -8.25 42.89 23.60
C THR A 692 -8.02 43.03 22.08
N GLU A 693 -8.96 42.41 21.34
CA GLU A 693 -9.56 42.72 20.02
C GLU A 693 -8.71 42.78 18.72
N PRO A 694 -9.09 41.99 17.68
CA PRO A 694 -8.56 42.13 16.32
C PRO A 694 -9.41 43.08 15.42
N PRO A 695 -8.80 43.94 14.58
CA PRO A 695 -9.49 44.76 13.57
C PRO A 695 -9.90 43.94 12.32
N PRO A 696 -10.77 44.48 11.44
CA PRO A 696 -11.65 43.66 10.59
C PRO A 696 -11.08 43.20 9.23
N ILE A 697 -11.80 42.23 8.65
CA ILE A 697 -11.60 41.60 7.34
C ILE A 697 -11.88 42.59 6.19
N HIS A 698 -11.10 42.49 5.10
CA HIS A 698 -11.52 42.96 3.77
C HIS A 698 -11.65 41.78 2.79
N HIS A 699 -12.81 41.68 2.13
CA HIS A 699 -13.13 40.63 1.17
C HIS A 699 -12.49 40.85 -0.21
N GLY A 700 -12.35 39.75 -0.97
CA GLY A 700 -11.94 39.75 -2.37
C GLY A 700 -12.34 38.45 -3.06
N LEU A 701 -13.64 38.33 -3.37
CA LEU A 701 -14.27 37.18 -4.04
C LEU A 701 -14.33 37.36 -5.56
N THR A 702 -14.44 36.25 -6.29
CA THR A 702 -14.86 36.13 -7.69
C THR A 702 -15.41 34.71 -7.86
N GLU A 703 -16.52 34.51 -8.57
CA GLU A 703 -17.36 33.28 -8.59
C GLU A 703 -16.93 32.19 -9.60
N PRO A 704 -17.44 30.94 -9.47
CA PRO A 704 -17.23 29.87 -10.44
C PRO A 704 -18.34 29.84 -11.52
N PRO A 705 -18.12 29.22 -12.71
CA PRO A 705 -19.15 29.18 -13.76
C PRO A 705 -20.20 28.05 -13.54
N PRO A 706 -21.24 27.92 -14.40
CA PRO A 706 -22.22 26.80 -14.35
C PRO A 706 -21.80 25.54 -15.15
N ILE A 707 -22.51 24.42 -14.96
CA ILE A 707 -22.20 23.10 -15.57
C ILE A 707 -23.24 22.70 -16.62
N HIS A 708 -23.08 23.18 -17.85
CA HIS A 708 -23.87 22.71 -19.00
C HIS A 708 -22.96 22.46 -20.21
N GLY A 709 -22.34 21.28 -20.26
CA GLY A 709 -21.52 20.82 -21.39
C GLY A 709 -21.48 19.30 -21.46
N ASP A 710 -21.40 18.74 -22.68
CA ASP A 710 -21.46 17.30 -22.91
C ASP A 710 -20.31 16.53 -22.24
N VAL A 711 -20.67 15.58 -21.37
CA VAL A 711 -19.71 14.69 -20.71
C VAL A 711 -19.18 13.66 -21.70
N SER A 712 -17.93 13.86 -22.15
CA SER A 712 -17.29 12.97 -23.11
C SER A 712 -16.52 11.83 -22.42
N TRP A 713 -16.78 10.64 -22.94
CA TRP A 713 -16.37 9.38 -22.35
C TRP A 713 -15.43 8.61 -23.32
N ASN A 714 -14.14 8.42 -23.00
CA ASN A 714 -13.16 7.55 -23.64
C ASN A 714 -13.01 6.20 -22.92
N LEU A 715 -12.76 5.11 -23.65
CA LEU A 715 -12.12 3.96 -23.01
C LEU A 715 -10.75 4.38 -22.50
N CYS A 716 -10.38 3.77 -21.39
CA CYS A 716 -9.08 4.03 -20.87
C CYS A 716 -7.99 3.61 -21.87
N ASN A 717 -6.95 4.44 -21.97
CA ASN A 717 -5.80 4.17 -22.81
C ASN A 717 -4.63 3.55 -21.98
N GLY A 718 -4.07 2.39 -22.32
CA GLY A 718 -2.94 1.72 -21.62
C GLY A 718 -2.63 0.34 -22.18
N ALA A 719 -1.50 -0.25 -21.80
CA ALA A 719 -0.77 -1.09 -22.73
C ALA A 719 -1.35 -2.48 -23.09
N VAL A 720 -1.93 -3.36 -22.26
CA VAL A 720 -2.40 -3.37 -20.85
C VAL A 720 -3.72 -2.65 -20.56
N ALA A 721 -4.79 -3.41 -20.76
CA ALA A 721 -6.05 -2.95 -21.28
C ALA A 721 -7.29 -3.65 -20.74
N VAL A 722 -7.25 -4.97 -20.65
CA VAL A 722 -8.45 -5.73 -20.27
C VAL A 722 -8.72 -5.56 -18.78
N ASP A 723 -7.81 -4.92 -18.10
CA ASP A 723 -7.61 -5.32 -16.76
C ASP A 723 -6.71 -4.24 -16.19
N TYR A 724 -7.22 -3.01 -16.13
CA TYR A 724 -6.60 -1.99 -15.31
C TYR A 724 -7.42 -1.35 -14.20
N ILE A 725 -6.70 -1.10 -13.13
CA ILE A 725 -7.07 -0.50 -11.90
C ILE A 725 -6.01 0.59 -11.74
N PRO A 726 -6.38 1.85 -11.63
CA PRO A 726 -5.42 2.92 -11.53
C PRO A 726 -4.37 2.67 -10.48
N CYS A 727 -4.85 2.50 -9.27
CA CYS A 727 -4.05 2.58 -8.10
C CYS A 727 -3.06 1.46 -7.87
N LEU A 728 -2.64 0.59 -8.78
CA LEU A 728 -1.56 -0.42 -8.62
C LEU A 728 -0.57 -0.31 -9.75
N ASP A 729 -0.81 0.65 -10.62
CA ASP A 729 -0.58 0.34 -12.02
C ASP A 729 -0.34 1.60 -12.82
N ASN A 730 0.52 2.37 -12.21
CA ASN A 730 1.46 3.12 -12.98
C ASN A 730 2.84 2.89 -12.46
N PHE A 731 3.70 3.14 -13.40
CA PHE A 731 5.08 2.93 -13.22
C PHE A 731 5.71 4.34 -13.10
N LYS A 732 4.97 5.41 -12.70
CA LYS A 732 5.41 6.81 -12.53
C LYS A 732 6.19 7.21 -11.26
N ALA A 733 5.62 7.37 -10.06
CA ALA A 733 6.28 7.56 -8.75
C ALA A 733 6.20 6.52 -7.57
N ILE A 734 6.02 5.17 -7.60
CA ILE A 734 6.53 2.74 -9.19
C ILE A 734 7.89 2.55 -10.12
N LYS A 735 8.02 3.05 -11.35
CA LYS A 735 9.37 3.17 -11.95
C LYS A 735 10.20 4.36 -11.41
N ALA A 736 10.28 4.65 -10.09
CA ALA A 736 10.90 5.80 -9.37
C ALA A 736 11.63 5.71 -7.96
N LEU A 737 10.97 5.59 -6.77
CA LEU A 737 11.38 5.12 -5.39
C LEU A 737 12.86 4.82 -5.03
N LYS A 738 13.17 4.81 -3.72
CA LYS A 738 14.52 4.67 -3.15
C LYS A 738 15.28 3.28 -3.04
N SER A 739 15.48 2.46 -4.10
CA SER A 739 16.47 1.29 -4.26
C SER A 739 15.97 -0.07 -4.79
N LEU A 740 16.17 -1.22 -4.12
CA LEU A 740 15.22 -2.35 -4.18
C LEU A 740 15.37 -3.27 -2.97
N ARG A 741 14.43 -3.12 -2.05
CA ARG A 741 14.31 -3.77 -0.76
C ARG A 741 12.89 -4.19 -0.27
N HIS A 742 12.33 -3.60 0.79
CA HIS A 742 11.21 -4.07 1.65
C HIS A 742 9.86 -4.43 1.08
N MET A 743 9.81 -5.29 0.07
CA MET A 743 8.52 -5.79 -0.39
C MET A 743 7.70 -4.54 -0.80
N GLU A 744 8.38 -3.52 -1.32
CA GLU A 744 7.85 -2.18 -1.56
C GLU A 744 8.40 -1.55 -2.89
N HIS A 745 8.32 -2.26 -4.00
CA HIS A 745 8.02 -1.96 -5.45
C HIS A 745 6.56 -2.19 -6.32
N ARG A 746 5.25 -2.87 -6.27
CA ARG A 746 4.02 -3.56 -5.40
C ARG A 746 3.24 -3.28 -3.91
N GLU A 747 2.47 -2.21 -3.42
CA GLU A 747 1.71 -1.76 -2.13
C GLU A 747 1.03 -0.29 -2.26
N ARG A 748 0.18 0.55 -1.52
CA ARG A 748 -0.59 1.82 -2.09
C ARG A 748 0.00 3.31 -2.39
N HIS A 749 -0.22 4.12 -3.51
CA HIS A 749 0.33 5.54 -3.83
C HIS A 749 -0.12 6.62 -5.06
N CYS A 750 -1.11 7.56 -5.23
CA CYS A 750 -1.79 7.98 -6.56
C CYS A 750 -1.33 8.96 -7.78
N PRO A 751 -2.15 9.34 -8.88
CA PRO A 751 -2.00 10.20 -10.15
C PRO A 751 -2.86 11.48 -10.37
N GLU A 752 -3.35 12.04 -9.29
CA GLU A 752 -4.42 13.00 -9.00
C GLU A 752 -4.37 13.96 -10.08
N PRO A 753 -5.39 14.26 -10.83
CA PRO A 753 -6.68 13.81 -10.54
C PRO A 753 -6.83 12.53 -11.31
N SER A 754 -7.79 11.84 -10.82
CA SER A 754 -8.39 10.62 -11.22
C SER A 754 -8.43 10.28 -12.69
N PRO A 755 -7.35 9.82 -13.35
CA PRO A 755 -7.12 10.07 -14.77
C PRO A 755 -7.92 9.17 -15.71
N ARG A 756 -8.72 9.82 -16.55
CA ARG A 756 -10.15 9.94 -16.27
C ARG A 756 -11.02 8.71 -16.50
N CYS A 757 -10.54 7.78 -17.31
CA CYS A 757 -11.30 7.04 -18.32
C CYS A 757 -12.09 5.78 -17.87
N LEU A 758 -12.62 4.96 -18.80
CA LEU A 758 -13.52 3.81 -18.51
C LEU A 758 -12.88 2.39 -18.62
N VAL A 759 -13.44 1.42 -17.88
CA VAL A 759 -13.31 -0.06 -17.96
C VAL A 759 -13.94 -0.57 -19.25
N PRO A 760 -13.26 -0.96 -20.34
CA PRO A 760 -13.84 -1.86 -21.33
C PRO A 760 -14.28 -3.20 -20.68
N LEU A 761 -14.73 -4.17 -21.48
CA LEU A 761 -15.00 -5.52 -21.01
C LEU A 761 -13.97 -6.53 -21.56
N PRO A 762 -13.73 -7.68 -20.90
CA PRO A 762 -12.94 -8.76 -21.45
C PRO A 762 -13.56 -9.30 -22.72
N ARG A 763 -12.69 -9.84 -23.59
CA ARG A 763 -13.14 -10.53 -24.79
C ARG A 763 -13.82 -11.82 -24.37
N GLY A 764 -15.16 -11.82 -24.40
CA GLY A 764 -15.98 -12.96 -23.99
C GLY A 764 -16.55 -12.89 -22.57
N TYR A 765 -16.41 -11.77 -21.86
CA TYR A 765 -16.94 -11.61 -20.49
C TYR A 765 -18.45 -11.85 -20.41
N ARG A 766 -18.86 -12.54 -19.34
CA ARG A 766 -20.21 -13.07 -19.11
C ARG A 766 -20.71 -12.64 -17.74
N VAL A 767 -22.01 -12.77 -17.49
CA VAL A 767 -22.53 -12.64 -16.12
C VAL A 767 -21.94 -13.79 -15.27
N PRO A 768 -21.41 -13.51 -14.07
CA PRO A 768 -20.86 -14.53 -13.18
C PRO A 768 -21.88 -15.56 -12.73
N VAL A 769 -21.39 -16.69 -12.22
CA VAL A 769 -22.23 -17.71 -11.58
C VAL A 769 -22.78 -17.17 -10.25
N PRO A 770 -24.07 -17.38 -9.92
CA PRO A 770 -24.65 -17.04 -8.62
C PRO A 770 -24.07 -17.84 -7.44
N TRP A 771 -24.32 -17.38 -6.22
CA TRP A 771 -23.97 -18.07 -4.97
C TRP A 771 -25.01 -19.16 -4.65
N PRO A 772 -24.67 -20.19 -3.84
CA PRO A 772 -23.32 -20.64 -3.48
C PRO A 772 -22.66 -21.46 -4.59
N ARG A 773 -23.27 -21.62 -5.77
CA ARG A 773 -22.68 -22.37 -6.90
C ARG A 773 -21.33 -21.83 -7.35
N SER A 774 -21.13 -20.52 -7.25
CA SER A 774 -19.83 -19.91 -7.49
C SER A 774 -18.76 -20.42 -6.51
N ARG A 775 -19.13 -20.82 -5.28
CA ARG A 775 -18.22 -21.27 -4.21
C ARG A 775 -17.52 -22.58 -4.55
N ASP A 776 -18.26 -23.69 -4.69
CA ASP A 776 -17.66 -25.04 -4.56
C ASP A 776 -17.92 -25.98 -5.74
N MET A 777 -17.35 -25.68 -6.89
CA MET A 777 -17.46 -26.54 -8.09
C MET A 777 -16.61 -27.84 -8.04
N VAL A 778 -16.34 -28.37 -6.82
CA VAL A 778 -15.98 -29.78 -6.57
C VAL A 778 -16.69 -30.35 -5.31
N LEU A 779 -17.84 -29.81 -4.86
CA LEU A 779 -18.69 -30.46 -3.85
C LEU A 779 -19.86 -31.24 -4.46
N PHE A 780 -19.53 -32.16 -5.38
CA PHE A 780 -20.46 -33.17 -5.89
C PHE A 780 -19.80 -34.54 -6.13
N HIS A 781 -18.78 -34.88 -5.35
CA HIS A 781 -18.13 -36.21 -5.34
C HIS A 781 -17.92 -36.82 -3.94
N ALA A 782 -18.07 -36.04 -2.86
CA ALA A 782 -17.84 -36.53 -1.49
C ALA A 782 -19.03 -37.31 -0.87
N LEU A 783 -20.24 -37.22 -1.46
CA LEU A 783 -21.47 -37.76 -0.85
C LEU A 783 -22.27 -38.73 -1.74
N MET A 784 -21.89 -38.95 -3.00
CA MET A 784 -22.59 -39.87 -3.92
C MET A 784 -21.62 -40.68 -4.77
N ALA A 785 -20.85 -41.56 -4.14
CA ALA A 785 -19.97 -42.54 -4.81
C ALA A 785 -20.70 -43.81 -5.28
N SER A 786 -22.03 -43.77 -5.41
CA SER A 786 -22.91 -44.96 -5.46
C SER A 786 -23.91 -45.01 -6.62
N GLN A 787 -24.05 -43.96 -7.44
CA GLN A 787 -24.95 -43.97 -8.60
C GLN A 787 -24.29 -43.38 -9.86
N LEU A 788 -23.96 -44.27 -10.80
CA LEU A 788 -23.73 -43.95 -12.21
C LEU A 788 -25.07 -44.00 -12.96
N VAL A 789 -25.32 -43.02 -13.84
CA VAL A 789 -25.94 -43.19 -15.19
C VAL A 789 -25.95 -41.83 -15.92
N ASP A 790 -25.93 -41.88 -17.25
CA ASP A 790 -25.99 -40.78 -18.23
C ASP A 790 -24.90 -39.68 -18.20
N GLY A 791 -24.05 -39.71 -19.24
CA GLY A 791 -22.94 -38.77 -19.46
C GLY A 791 -23.36 -37.41 -20.02
N ARG A 792 -24.26 -36.67 -19.35
CA ARG A 792 -24.62 -35.28 -19.70
C ARG A 792 -24.81 -34.36 -18.49
N ILE A 793 -23.78 -34.19 -17.66
CA ILE A 793 -23.73 -33.11 -16.68
C ILE A 793 -22.52 -32.23 -16.99
N GLY A 794 -22.77 -31.03 -17.54
CA GLY A 794 -21.72 -30.09 -17.92
C GLY A 794 -21.07 -29.44 -16.70
N SER A 795 -19.76 -29.61 -16.52
CA SER A 795 -19.00 -28.98 -15.44
C SER A 795 -18.96 -27.46 -15.63
N GLN A 796 -19.85 -26.75 -14.94
CA GLN A 796 -19.79 -25.29 -14.81
C GLN A 796 -18.68 -24.89 -13.82
N GLY A 797 -18.41 -23.60 -13.69
CA GLY A 797 -17.38 -23.06 -12.81
C GLY A 797 -17.32 -21.55 -12.88
N VAL A 798 -16.31 -20.94 -12.26
CA VAL A 798 -16.02 -19.52 -12.57
C VAL A 798 -15.64 -19.44 -14.05
N TRP A 799 -16.27 -18.54 -14.80
CA TRP A 799 -16.01 -18.41 -16.24
C TRP A 799 -14.55 -18.12 -16.51
N PHE A 800 -13.94 -18.88 -17.39
CA PHE A 800 -12.65 -18.55 -17.97
C PHE A 800 -12.72 -17.15 -18.55
N ASP A 801 -13.70 -16.75 -19.38
CA ASP A 801 -13.63 -15.40 -19.97
C ASP A 801 -13.94 -14.22 -19.00
N ASN A 802 -14.23 -14.51 -17.72
CA ASN A 802 -14.24 -13.54 -16.61
C ASN A 802 -12.95 -13.58 -15.78
N VAL A 803 -11.98 -14.39 -16.22
CA VAL A 803 -10.66 -14.70 -15.68
C VAL A 803 -9.84 -15.37 -16.83
N PRO A 804 -9.70 -14.81 -18.07
CA PRO A 804 -9.38 -15.54 -19.34
C PRO A 804 -7.99 -16.17 -19.48
N HIS A 805 -7.58 -17.02 -18.54
CA HIS A 805 -6.21 -17.03 -18.08
C HIS A 805 -5.34 -18.33 -18.15
N PRO A 806 -4.02 -18.28 -18.46
CA PRO A 806 -3.19 -19.49 -18.58
C PRO A 806 -2.22 -19.83 -17.42
N LYS A 807 -1.27 -18.93 -17.08
CA LYS A 807 -0.08 -19.29 -16.28
C LYS A 807 -0.29 -19.79 -14.84
N LEU A 808 -1.33 -19.43 -14.07
CA LEU A 808 -1.62 -20.15 -12.82
C LEU A 808 -1.99 -21.62 -13.03
N VAL A 809 -3.02 -21.91 -13.85
CA VAL A 809 -3.48 -23.29 -13.99
C VAL A 809 -2.33 -24.14 -14.48
N GLU A 810 -1.53 -23.61 -15.41
CA GLU A 810 -0.31 -24.25 -15.89
C GLU A 810 0.73 -24.50 -14.79
N TYR A 811 0.88 -23.59 -13.82
CA TYR A 811 1.87 -23.67 -12.76
C TYR A 811 1.41 -24.42 -11.48
N LYS A 812 0.11 -24.49 -11.16
CA LYS A 812 -0.43 -25.18 -9.97
C LYS A 812 -1.37 -26.36 -10.25
N LYS A 813 -1.55 -26.77 -11.52
CA LYS A 813 -2.30 -27.99 -11.88
C LYS A 813 -1.96 -29.22 -11.00
N ASP A 814 -0.67 -29.39 -10.68
CA ASP A 814 -0.13 -30.53 -9.93
C ASP A 814 -0.21 -30.37 -8.40
N GLN A 815 -0.76 -29.26 -7.90
CA GLN A 815 -1.00 -29.01 -6.47
C GLN A 815 -2.47 -28.78 -6.13
N ASN A 816 -3.37 -28.91 -7.11
CA ASN A 816 -4.82 -28.91 -6.92
C ASN A 816 -5.43 -27.62 -6.33
N TRP A 817 -4.78 -26.47 -6.50
CA TRP A 817 -5.37 -25.18 -6.07
C TRP A 817 -6.50 -24.77 -7.04
N VAL A 818 -6.23 -24.80 -8.35
CA VAL A 818 -7.23 -24.60 -9.43
C VAL A 818 -6.89 -25.51 -10.61
N ARG A 819 -7.91 -25.81 -11.43
CA ARG A 819 -7.75 -26.35 -12.78
C ARG A 819 -8.69 -25.63 -13.76
N LYS A 820 -8.28 -25.50 -15.03
CA LYS A 820 -9.18 -25.11 -16.14
C LYS A 820 -9.91 -26.36 -16.64
N SER A 821 -11.23 -26.28 -16.83
CA SER A 821 -12.05 -27.29 -17.48
C SER A 821 -12.93 -26.62 -18.54
N GLY A 822 -12.63 -26.82 -19.83
CA GLY A 822 -13.36 -26.15 -20.91
C GLY A 822 -13.31 -24.62 -20.81
N GLU A 823 -14.48 -23.97 -20.76
CA GLU A 823 -14.63 -22.52 -20.55
C GLU A 823 -14.66 -22.12 -19.05
N TYR A 824 -14.28 -23.01 -18.14
CA TYR A 824 -14.48 -22.84 -16.70
C TYR A 824 -13.24 -23.08 -15.85
N LEU A 825 -13.33 -22.64 -14.60
CA LEU A 825 -12.30 -22.70 -13.57
C LEU A 825 -12.87 -23.36 -12.31
N VAL A 826 -12.12 -24.32 -11.80
CA VAL A 826 -12.54 -25.30 -10.78
C VAL A 826 -11.53 -25.32 -9.65
N PHE A 827 -11.99 -25.39 -8.39
CA PHE A 827 -11.19 -25.18 -7.18
C PHE A 827 -11.22 -26.40 -6.25
N PRO A 828 -10.29 -27.36 -6.41
CA PRO A 828 -10.32 -28.63 -5.67
C PRO A 828 -9.98 -28.57 -4.17
N GLY A 829 -9.89 -27.39 -3.55
CA GLY A 829 -9.52 -27.23 -2.13
C GLY A 829 -8.08 -27.64 -1.78
N GLY A 830 -7.26 -28.02 -2.76
CA GLY A 830 -5.88 -28.46 -2.54
C GLY A 830 -4.91 -27.30 -2.32
N GLY A 831 -3.83 -27.57 -1.59
CA GLY A 831 -2.81 -26.61 -1.21
C GLY A 831 -1.43 -27.25 -1.13
N THR A 832 -0.36 -26.44 -1.07
CA THR A 832 0.98 -27.00 -0.80
C THR A 832 1.19 -27.34 0.69
N GLN A 833 0.23 -26.98 1.54
CA GLN A 833 0.09 -27.45 2.92
C GLN A 833 -1.30 -28.10 3.16
N PHE A 834 -2.34 -27.73 2.41
CA PHE A 834 -3.57 -28.54 2.29
C PHE A 834 -3.33 -29.73 1.33
N LYS A 835 -2.34 -30.59 1.64
CA LYS A 835 -1.92 -31.70 0.77
C LYS A 835 -3.07 -32.69 0.54
N ASP A 836 -3.76 -33.02 1.63
CA ASP A 836 -4.88 -33.95 1.67
C ASP A 836 -6.24 -33.21 1.69
N GLY A 837 -6.24 -31.94 1.28
CA GLY A 837 -7.42 -31.06 1.24
C GLY A 837 -7.58 -30.15 2.47
N VAL A 838 -8.35 -29.08 2.32
CA VAL A 838 -8.47 -28.03 3.34
C VAL A 838 -9.38 -28.41 4.52
N THR A 839 -10.35 -29.31 4.33
CA THR A 839 -11.20 -29.82 5.42
C THR A 839 -10.38 -30.59 6.46
N HIS A 840 -9.55 -31.54 6.02
CA HIS A 840 -8.63 -32.29 6.88
C HIS A 840 -7.70 -31.35 7.66
N TYR A 841 -7.32 -30.26 7.03
CA TYR A 841 -6.49 -29.24 7.65
C TYR A 841 -7.23 -28.43 8.73
N ILE A 842 -8.50 -28.03 8.51
CA ILE A 842 -9.32 -27.37 9.55
C ILE A 842 -9.53 -28.31 10.75
N GLU A 843 -9.79 -29.60 10.50
CA GLU A 843 -9.89 -30.64 11.54
C GLU A 843 -8.59 -30.83 12.33
N PHE A 844 -7.43 -30.78 11.64
CA PHE A 844 -6.11 -30.86 12.28
C PHE A 844 -5.86 -29.69 13.24
N VAL A 845 -6.34 -28.49 12.89
CA VAL A 845 -6.29 -27.29 13.74
C VAL A 845 -7.17 -27.43 14.98
N GLU A 846 -8.43 -27.80 14.78
CA GLU A 846 -9.42 -28.01 15.84
C GLU A 846 -8.95 -29.09 16.83
N LYS A 847 -8.37 -30.18 16.31
CA LYS A 847 -7.77 -31.26 17.10
C LYS A 847 -6.48 -30.85 17.83
N ALA A 848 -5.70 -29.93 17.28
CA ALA A 848 -4.46 -29.46 17.88
C ALA A 848 -4.69 -28.47 19.03
N LEU A 849 -5.81 -27.74 19.04
CA LEU A 849 -6.24 -26.94 20.19
C LEU A 849 -7.77 -26.81 20.26
N PRO A 850 -8.49 -27.69 20.98
CA PRO A 850 -9.96 -27.76 20.97
C PRO A 850 -10.73 -26.55 21.53
N VAL A 851 -10.07 -25.58 22.17
CA VAL A 851 -10.71 -24.30 22.56
C VAL A 851 -10.90 -23.35 21.36
N ILE A 852 -10.44 -23.77 20.18
CA ILE A 852 -10.79 -23.18 18.88
C ILE A 852 -12.20 -23.65 18.49
N GLU A 853 -13.21 -23.07 19.13
CA GLU A 853 -14.61 -23.29 18.75
C GLU A 853 -15.00 -22.32 17.63
N TRP A 854 -14.79 -22.78 16.39
CA TRP A 854 -15.23 -22.12 15.16
C TRP A 854 -16.70 -21.69 15.25
N GLY A 855 -16.99 -20.45 14.90
CA GLY A 855 -18.36 -19.92 14.84
C GLY A 855 -18.98 -19.55 16.18
N LYS A 856 -18.29 -19.76 17.31
CA LYS A 856 -18.74 -19.28 18.65
C LYS A 856 -17.73 -18.30 19.24
N HIS A 857 -16.60 -18.87 19.68
CA HIS A 857 -15.49 -18.15 20.29
C HIS A 857 -14.54 -17.62 19.22
N ALA A 858 -14.44 -18.34 18.09
CA ALA A 858 -13.68 -17.96 16.92
C ALA A 858 -14.62 -17.65 15.74
N ARG A 859 -15.23 -16.45 15.72
CA ARG A 859 -16.24 -16.04 14.72
C ARG A 859 -15.62 -15.21 13.60
N VAL A 860 -14.97 -14.10 13.97
CA VAL A 860 -14.29 -13.28 12.99
C VAL A 860 -12.91 -13.88 12.82
N ILE A 861 -12.56 -14.24 11.58
CA ILE A 861 -11.32 -14.96 11.28
C ILE A 861 -10.67 -14.40 10.05
N LEU A 862 -9.38 -14.64 9.98
CA LEU A 862 -8.48 -14.23 8.95
C LEU A 862 -7.73 -15.46 8.47
N ASP A 863 -7.83 -15.65 7.16
CA ASP A 863 -7.13 -16.65 6.40
C ASP A 863 -6.35 -15.98 5.28
N VAL A 864 -5.30 -16.63 4.81
CA VAL A 864 -4.12 -15.92 4.35
C VAL A 864 -3.24 -16.82 3.52
N GLY A 865 -2.45 -16.18 2.65
CA GLY A 865 -1.98 -16.63 1.34
C GLY A 865 -2.84 -17.70 0.79
N CYS A 866 -4.14 -17.41 0.85
CA CYS A 866 -5.13 -18.45 0.97
C CYS A 866 -5.28 -19.20 -0.35
N GLY A 867 -4.58 -18.70 -1.38
CA GLY A 867 -4.71 -19.11 -2.74
C GLY A 867 -6.11 -18.76 -3.15
N VAL A 868 -6.93 -19.79 -3.29
CA VAL A 868 -8.26 -19.66 -3.87
C VAL A 868 -9.32 -19.20 -2.86
N ALA A 869 -8.91 -18.76 -1.67
CA ALA A 869 -9.66 -18.83 -0.42
C ALA A 869 -10.20 -20.24 -0.17
N SER A 870 -9.31 -21.22 -0.16
CA SER A 870 -9.70 -22.59 0.22
C SER A 870 -10.17 -22.62 1.67
N PHE A 871 -9.41 -22.03 2.59
CA PHE A 871 -9.69 -22.18 4.03
C PHE A 871 -10.84 -21.29 4.47
N GLY A 872 -10.81 -19.99 4.19
CA GLY A 872 -11.94 -19.12 4.53
C GLY A 872 -13.23 -19.46 3.79
N GLY A 873 -13.14 -19.94 2.54
CA GLY A 873 -14.30 -20.41 1.79
C GLY A 873 -15.01 -21.61 2.40
N TYR A 874 -14.26 -22.51 3.06
CA TYR A 874 -14.78 -23.68 3.75
C TYR A 874 -15.19 -23.37 5.20
N LEU A 875 -14.64 -22.30 5.80
CA LEU A 875 -15.02 -21.86 7.14
C LEU A 875 -16.34 -21.08 7.19
N LEU A 876 -16.84 -20.56 6.07
CA LEU A 876 -18.20 -19.99 6.00
C LEU A 876 -19.28 -21.02 6.40
N ASP A 877 -19.07 -22.31 6.14
CA ASP A 877 -19.98 -23.39 6.58
C ASP A 877 -19.90 -23.68 8.10
N LYS A 878 -18.96 -23.07 8.82
CA LYS A 878 -18.83 -23.12 10.29
C LYS A 878 -19.28 -21.83 10.97
N ASP A 879 -20.06 -21.00 10.29
CA ASP A 879 -20.46 -19.67 10.80
C ASP A 879 -19.26 -18.78 11.19
N VAL A 880 -18.18 -18.92 10.42
CA VAL A 880 -16.98 -18.12 10.58
C VAL A 880 -16.89 -17.16 9.41
N ILE A 881 -16.97 -15.86 9.70
CA ILE A 881 -16.80 -14.83 8.69
C ILE A 881 -15.30 -14.62 8.43
N THR A 882 -14.75 -15.58 7.68
CA THR A 882 -13.33 -15.60 7.38
C THR A 882 -13.03 -14.64 6.25
N MET A 883 -12.26 -13.64 6.59
CA MET A 883 -11.55 -12.81 5.67
C MET A 883 -10.30 -13.58 5.13
N SER A 884 -10.32 -14.10 3.89
CA SER A 884 -9.17 -14.78 3.21
C SER A 884 -8.21 -13.90 2.34
N PHE A 885 -6.86 -14.01 2.39
CA PHE A 885 -5.96 -13.02 1.73
C PHE A 885 -4.49 -13.34 1.34
N ALA A 886 -3.73 -12.38 0.73
CA ALA A 886 -2.42 -12.39 -0.04
C ALA A 886 -1.98 -11.35 -1.15
N PRO A 887 -0.69 -11.44 -1.61
CA PRO A 887 -0.07 -10.75 -2.77
C PRO A 887 -0.77 -10.63 -4.15
N LYS A 888 -0.08 -9.89 -5.03
CA LYS A 888 0.03 -9.65 -6.54
C LYS A 888 2.45 -10.35 -8.28
N ASP A 889 2.61 -10.83 -9.59
CA ASP A 889 2.49 -12.17 -10.28
C ASP A 889 3.57 -12.74 -11.38
N GLU A 890 4.40 -13.88 -11.70
CA GLU A 890 5.09 -15.34 -11.42
C GLU A 890 4.66 -16.90 -10.72
N HIS A 891 3.71 -17.47 -9.77
CA HIS A 891 2.52 -17.24 -8.67
C HIS A 891 0.87 -16.93 -8.73
N GLU A 892 0.02 -16.70 -9.78
CA GLU A 892 -1.42 -16.14 -9.94
C GLU A 892 -2.73 -16.59 -9.27
N ALA A 893 -3.76 -15.71 -9.44
CA ALA A 893 -5.25 -15.72 -9.69
C ALA A 893 -6.29 -15.60 -8.60
N GLN A 894 -5.94 -16.05 -7.44
CA GLN A 894 -6.81 -16.96 -6.76
C GLN A 894 -7.94 -16.37 -5.87
N ILE A 895 -7.97 -15.10 -5.43
CA ILE A 895 -9.24 -14.50 -5.01
C ILE A 895 -10.08 -14.11 -6.23
N GLN A 896 -9.50 -13.93 -7.42
CA GLN A 896 -10.32 -13.73 -8.62
C GLN A 896 -11.11 -14.94 -8.93
N PHE A 897 -10.63 -16.07 -8.43
CA PHE A 897 -11.52 -17.12 -8.06
C PHE A 897 -12.31 -16.85 -6.80
N ALA A 898 -11.74 -16.85 -5.59
CA ALA A 898 -12.49 -16.78 -4.30
C ALA A 898 -13.72 -15.91 -4.27
N LEU A 899 -13.79 -14.85 -5.07
CA LEU A 899 -15.00 -14.08 -5.21
C LEU A 899 -15.32 -13.45 -6.57
N GLU A 900 -14.87 -14.09 -7.65
CA GLU A 900 -15.90 -14.60 -8.56
C GLU A 900 -16.74 -15.72 -7.91
N ARG A 901 -16.15 -16.50 -6.99
CA ARG A 901 -16.72 -17.59 -6.17
C ARG A 901 -17.67 -17.14 -5.02
N GLY A 902 -17.68 -15.86 -4.60
CA GLY A 902 -18.47 -15.22 -3.52
C GLY A 902 -17.95 -15.14 -2.07
N ILE A 903 -16.76 -15.64 -1.70
CA ILE A 903 -16.21 -15.69 -0.31
C ILE A 903 -15.74 -14.31 0.19
N PRO A 904 -15.73 -13.92 1.49
CA PRO A 904 -15.09 -12.68 1.95
C PRO A 904 -13.55 -12.79 1.91
N ALA A 905 -12.93 -12.24 0.88
CA ALA A 905 -11.56 -12.63 0.53
C ALA A 905 -10.94 -11.66 -0.48
N MET A 906 -9.62 -11.46 -0.53
CA MET A 906 -8.99 -10.15 -0.79
C MET A 906 -8.15 -9.80 -2.18
N LEU A 907 -6.88 -9.21 -2.63
CA LEU A 907 -5.40 -8.59 -2.40
C LEU A 907 -4.77 -7.57 -1.32
N SER A 908 -3.91 -7.88 -0.36
CA SER A 908 -3.45 -6.96 0.70
C SER A 908 -2.46 -7.70 1.61
N VAL A 909 -1.51 -6.92 2.12
CA VAL A 909 -0.11 -7.22 1.86
C VAL A 909 0.87 -6.19 2.36
N ILE A 910 2.17 -6.48 2.23
CA ILE A 910 3.14 -5.94 3.20
C ILE A 910 4.53 -5.82 2.68
N GLY A 911 4.81 -4.66 2.18
CA GLY A 911 6.12 -4.11 2.12
C GLY A 911 6.39 -3.36 3.33
N THR A 912 5.53 -2.43 3.67
CA THR A 912 5.41 -2.21 5.07
C THR A 912 4.06 -1.61 5.44
N GLN A 913 3.03 -1.31 4.60
CA GLN A 913 1.85 -0.41 4.88
C GLN A 913 0.50 -0.79 5.65
N ARG A 914 -0.02 0.18 6.42
CA ARG A 914 -0.83 0.23 7.66
C ARG A 914 -2.27 -0.31 7.43
N LEU A 915 -2.52 -1.60 7.66
CA LEU A 915 -3.68 -2.50 7.47
C LEU A 915 -5.04 -2.47 8.32
N PRO A 916 -6.19 -2.15 7.71
CA PRO A 916 -7.26 -1.50 8.46
C PRO A 916 -8.42 -2.27 9.05
N PHE A 917 -8.34 -2.63 10.30
CA PHE A 917 -9.51 -2.64 11.17
C PHE A 917 -9.01 -2.17 12.58
N PRO A 918 -9.82 -1.77 13.57
CA PRO A 918 -9.63 -1.20 14.93
C PRO A 918 -8.36 -1.48 15.74
N ASP A 919 -8.38 -1.75 17.02
CA ASP A 919 -7.59 -2.84 17.58
C ASP A 919 -8.61 -3.83 18.07
N ASN A 920 -8.15 -5.05 18.34
CA ASN A 920 -8.70 -5.88 19.39
C ASN A 920 -9.84 -6.81 19.05
N VAL A 921 -10.11 -7.12 17.78
CA VAL A 921 -11.47 -7.59 17.46
C VAL A 921 -11.73 -8.92 16.80
N TYR A 922 -10.81 -9.49 16.00
CA TYR A 922 -11.02 -10.89 15.59
C TYR A 922 -10.42 -11.85 16.64
N ASP A 923 -10.67 -13.14 16.45
CA ASP A 923 -10.75 -14.10 17.54
C ASP A 923 -9.83 -15.34 17.38
N LEU A 924 -9.60 -15.79 16.14
CA LEU A 924 -8.56 -16.73 15.77
C LEU A 924 -8.16 -16.52 14.33
N ILE A 925 -6.86 -16.64 14.05
CA ILE A 925 -6.35 -16.44 12.71
C ILE A 925 -5.55 -17.66 12.21
N HIS A 926 -5.37 -17.78 10.90
CA HIS A 926 -4.84 -18.98 10.25
C HIS A 926 -3.94 -18.72 9.03
N CYS A 927 -2.86 -19.53 8.87
CA CYS A 927 -2.26 -19.77 7.54
C CYS A 927 -1.64 -21.15 7.22
N ALA A 928 -1.63 -21.51 5.91
CA ALA A 928 -0.75 -22.54 5.30
C ALA A 928 -0.34 -22.32 3.79
N ARG A 929 0.91 -22.65 3.38
CA ARG A 929 1.70 -22.26 2.17
C ARG A 929 1.63 -20.83 1.61
N CYS A 930 1.00 -19.97 2.34
CA CYS A 930 0.84 -18.54 2.18
C CYS A 930 2.08 -17.68 2.43
N ARG A 931 3.25 -18.30 2.51
CA ARG A 931 4.61 -17.78 2.68
C ARG A 931 4.82 -16.36 3.27
N VAL A 932 5.51 -16.15 4.43
CA VAL A 932 6.10 -14.83 4.82
C VAL A 932 7.59 -14.60 5.26
N HIS A 933 8.34 -13.61 4.69
CA HIS A 933 9.73 -13.32 5.14
C HIS A 933 9.40 -12.63 6.42
N TRP A 934 9.39 -13.51 7.42
CA TRP A 934 9.03 -13.83 10.26
C TRP A 934 9.93 -13.16 11.40
N ASP A 935 11.08 -13.75 11.66
CA ASP A 935 12.32 -13.21 12.23
C ASP A 935 12.71 -11.72 12.33
N ALA A 936 12.17 -10.69 11.69
CA ALA A 936 13.02 -9.76 10.90
C ALA A 936 13.54 -8.38 11.35
N ASN A 937 14.81 -7.93 11.18
CA ASN A 937 15.56 -6.96 12.09
C ASN A 937 14.72 -5.92 12.88
N GLY A 938 13.99 -6.44 13.85
CA GLY A 938 12.90 -5.84 14.58
C GLY A 938 11.57 -6.62 14.69
N GLY A 939 11.18 -7.59 13.87
CA GLY A 939 9.95 -8.39 13.97
C GLY A 939 8.63 -7.75 13.67
N LYS A 940 8.53 -6.63 12.99
CA LYS A 940 7.29 -5.99 12.57
C LYS A 940 6.08 -6.86 12.41
N PRO A 941 6.15 -7.99 11.71
CA PRO A 941 4.97 -8.62 11.33
C PRO A 941 3.94 -8.86 12.40
N LEU A 942 4.00 -9.30 13.63
CA LEU A 942 4.98 -9.66 14.62
C LEU A 942 5.42 -8.64 15.66
N MET A 943 4.98 -7.37 15.56
CA MET A 943 3.93 -6.82 16.43
C MET A 943 2.80 -6.17 15.60
N GLU A 944 2.64 -6.66 14.39
CA GLU A 944 1.61 -6.27 13.45
C GLU A 944 0.63 -7.40 13.17
N LEU A 945 0.71 -8.60 13.79
CA LEU A 945 -0.56 -9.20 14.21
C LEU A 945 -0.99 -8.38 15.45
N ASN A 946 -0.20 -7.39 15.92
CA ASN A 946 -0.25 -6.91 17.30
C ASN A 946 -0.91 -5.58 17.58
N ARG A 947 -1.69 -5.10 16.67
CA ARG A 947 -2.90 -4.41 17.00
C ARG A 947 -4.14 -5.32 16.88
N ILE A 948 -3.98 -6.57 16.39
CA ILE A 948 -5.09 -7.40 15.95
C ILE A 948 -5.81 -8.10 17.16
N LEU A 949 -5.43 -9.29 17.60
CA LEU A 949 -6.28 -10.31 18.29
C LEU A 949 -6.80 -9.95 19.69
N ARG A 950 -7.98 -10.42 20.05
CA ARG A 950 -8.40 -10.43 21.48
C ARG A 950 -7.43 -11.23 22.42
N PRO A 951 -7.06 -10.74 23.63
CA PRO A 951 -6.23 -11.46 24.60
C PRO A 951 -6.84 -12.77 25.00
N GLY A 952 -6.04 -13.80 25.24
CA GLY A 952 -6.55 -15.16 25.31
C GLY A 952 -6.89 -15.79 23.96
N GLY A 953 -6.90 -15.01 22.87
CA GLY A 953 -7.28 -15.48 21.53
C GLY A 953 -6.17 -16.26 20.83
N PHE A 954 -6.52 -16.85 19.69
CA PHE A 954 -5.72 -17.93 19.12
C PHE A 954 -4.93 -17.63 17.86
N PHE A 955 -3.87 -18.43 17.77
CA PHE A 955 -2.86 -18.36 16.75
C PHE A 955 -2.61 -19.76 16.13
N VAL A 956 -3.10 -20.06 14.91
CA VAL A 956 -2.89 -21.29 14.12
C VAL A 956 -1.85 -21.21 12.96
N TRP A 957 -0.95 -22.19 12.86
CA TRP A 957 0.08 -22.23 11.81
C TRP A 957 0.41 -23.61 11.23
N SER A 958 0.31 -23.85 9.90
CA SER A 958 0.97 -25.01 9.23
C SER A 958 2.13 -24.78 8.20
N ALA A 959 3.34 -25.37 8.36
CA ALA A 959 4.50 -25.15 7.48
C ALA A 959 5.61 -26.24 7.34
N THR A 960 6.72 -25.92 6.62
CA THR A 960 7.82 -26.83 6.19
C THR A 960 8.92 -27.09 7.27
N PRO A 961 9.85 -26.16 7.58
CA PRO A 961 10.55 -26.06 9.36
C PRO A 961 10.05 -26.88 10.60
N VAL A 962 8.81 -27.33 10.82
CA VAL A 962 8.49 -28.14 12.04
C VAL A 962 8.86 -29.58 11.80
N TYR A 963 8.47 -30.15 10.66
CA TYR A 963 8.64 -31.58 10.45
C TYR A 963 10.13 -31.96 10.27
N LEU A 964 11.01 -30.95 10.15
CA LEU A 964 12.45 -31.09 10.25
C LEU A 964 12.99 -31.15 11.69
N VAL A 965 12.18 -30.92 12.73
CA VAL A 965 12.58 -30.97 14.16
C VAL A 965 13.11 -32.34 14.57
N HIS A 966 12.67 -33.44 13.94
CA HIS A 966 13.20 -34.79 14.19
C HIS A 966 14.43 -35.16 13.35
N LEU A 967 14.84 -34.33 12.38
CA LEU A 967 15.84 -34.69 11.36
C LEU A 967 17.03 -33.72 11.26
N LEU A 968 16.93 -32.51 11.82
CA LEU A 968 18.00 -31.51 11.80
C LEU A 968 18.39 -31.08 13.22
N VAL A 969 19.41 -31.74 13.76
CA VAL A 969 20.26 -31.11 14.79
C VAL A 969 21.35 -30.32 14.05
N PRO A 970 21.47 -28.99 14.23
CA PRO A 970 20.57 -28.11 14.95
C PRO A 970 19.52 -27.45 14.05
N PRO A 971 18.42 -27.00 14.63
CA PRO A 971 17.41 -26.20 13.96
C PRO A 971 17.97 -24.83 13.45
N SER A 972 17.54 -24.38 12.25
CA SER A 972 18.28 -23.58 11.21
C SER A 972 18.04 -22.03 11.21
N PRO A 973 18.24 -21.17 10.13
CA PRO A 973 17.86 -19.21 9.79
C PRO A 973 16.53 -18.31 9.39
N PHE A 974 15.23 -18.73 9.48
CA PHE A 974 14.01 -18.11 10.14
C PHE A 974 13.37 -18.75 11.56
N LEU A 975 13.16 -20.10 11.83
CA LEU A 975 13.21 -21.05 13.05
C LEU A 975 14.32 -21.11 14.20
N ALA A 976 15.63 -21.54 14.21
CA ALA A 976 16.66 -21.69 15.33
C ALA A 976 16.45 -21.16 16.78
N ALA A 977 16.17 -19.91 17.10
CA ALA A 977 15.98 -18.74 16.27
C ALA A 977 14.69 -17.95 16.72
N MET A 978 13.59 -18.08 15.95
CA MET A 978 12.17 -17.76 16.23
C MET A 978 11.72 -17.45 17.66
N VAL A 979 11.87 -18.43 18.56
CA VAL A 979 11.40 -18.52 19.94
C VAL A 979 12.28 -17.57 20.77
N ALA A 980 12.19 -16.31 20.37
CA ALA A 980 12.86 -15.15 20.90
C ALA A 980 11.94 -14.18 21.66
N VAL A 981 10.65 -14.24 21.39
CA VAL A 981 9.64 -13.22 21.64
C VAL A 981 8.49 -13.77 22.52
N THR A 982 8.66 -14.96 23.14
CA THR A 982 7.62 -15.99 23.08
C THR A 982 6.96 -16.85 24.27
N GLU A 983 7.25 -17.07 25.59
CA GLU A 983 6.57 -17.93 26.71
C GLU A 983 7.39 -18.25 28.06
N SER A 984 7.63 -17.31 29.02
CA SER A 984 8.14 -17.45 30.41
C SER A 984 8.22 -16.08 31.12
N ILE A 985 8.77 -15.04 30.47
CA ILE A 985 8.67 -13.60 30.88
C ILE A 985 7.66 -12.83 29.99
N CYS A 986 6.41 -12.71 30.44
CA CYS A 986 5.54 -13.92 30.42
C CYS A 986 4.45 -14.07 29.18
N TRP A 987 3.94 -15.60 27.58
CA TRP A 987 3.18 -15.98 26.29
C TRP A 987 2.80 -17.48 26.39
N GLU A 988 2.32 -18.16 25.32
CA GLU A 988 2.06 -19.60 25.43
C GLU A 988 2.17 -20.55 24.21
N VAL A 989 2.87 -21.67 24.46
CA VAL A 989 3.10 -22.86 23.63
C VAL A 989 1.85 -23.74 23.43
N VAL A 990 0.65 -23.18 23.23
CA VAL A 990 -0.58 -23.99 23.36
C VAL A 990 -0.70 -25.20 22.42
N ALA A 991 -0.02 -25.24 21.26
CA ALA A 991 0.28 -26.51 20.57
C ALA A 991 1.57 -26.48 19.74
N LYS A 992 2.15 -27.66 19.49
CA LYS A 992 3.20 -27.92 18.47
C LYS A 992 3.14 -29.39 18.04
N THR A 993 2.85 -29.67 16.77
CA THR A 993 2.48 -31.02 16.28
C THR A 993 2.75 -31.19 14.77
N VAL A 994 2.60 -32.42 14.25
CA VAL A 994 2.69 -32.75 12.81
C VAL A 994 1.62 -33.77 12.45
N ASP A 995 0.98 -33.60 11.28
CA ASP A 995 -0.05 -34.53 10.77
C ASP A 995 0.56 -35.76 10.07
N SER A 996 -0.33 -36.63 9.56
CA SER A 996 0.03 -37.79 8.74
C SER A 996 0.57 -37.44 7.35
N SER A 997 0.27 -36.26 6.81
CA SER A 997 0.74 -35.81 5.49
C SER A 997 2.15 -35.21 5.53
N GLY A 998 2.77 -35.09 6.72
CA GLY A 998 4.03 -34.40 6.93
C GLY A 998 3.87 -32.90 6.69
N VAL A 999 2.76 -32.33 7.18
CA VAL A 999 2.41 -30.93 7.32
C VAL A 999 2.39 -30.66 8.80
N GLY A 1000 3.25 -29.75 9.25
CA GLY A 1000 3.41 -29.55 10.68
C GLY A 1000 2.74 -28.26 11.13
N LEU A 1001 2.04 -28.35 12.27
CA LEU A 1001 1.21 -27.30 12.82
C LEU A 1001 1.72 -26.84 14.19
N VAL A 1002 1.66 -25.53 14.44
CA VAL A 1002 2.00 -24.97 15.74
C VAL A 1002 0.92 -23.97 16.14
N ILE A 1003 0.38 -24.07 17.36
CA ILE A 1003 -0.67 -23.17 17.86
C ILE A 1003 -0.15 -22.38 19.07
N TYR A 1004 -0.59 -21.13 19.16
CA TYR A 1004 -0.07 -20.15 20.09
C TYR A 1004 -1.25 -19.36 20.69
N LYS A 1005 -1.16 -18.86 21.93
CA LYS A 1005 -2.25 -18.10 22.59
C LYS A 1005 -1.83 -16.83 23.32
N LYS A 1006 -2.48 -15.72 23.01
CA LYS A 1006 -2.30 -14.43 23.68
C LYS A 1006 -2.52 -14.52 25.19
N PRO A 1007 -1.70 -13.87 26.06
CA PRO A 1007 -2.05 -13.70 27.47
C PRO A 1007 -3.24 -12.75 27.63
N MET A 1008 -3.50 -12.31 28.86
CA MET A 1008 -4.58 -11.36 29.18
C MET A 1008 -4.19 -10.35 30.28
N SER A 1009 -2.96 -10.38 30.80
CA SER A 1009 -2.59 -9.64 32.03
C SER A 1009 -1.13 -9.18 32.05
N SER A 1010 -0.80 -8.32 33.02
CA SER A 1010 0.38 -7.43 33.09
C SER A 1010 1.75 -8.09 33.29
N SER A 1011 2.06 -9.15 32.54
CA SER A 1011 3.39 -9.78 32.40
C SER A 1011 4.50 -8.86 31.86
N TYR A 1012 4.18 -7.57 31.70
CA TYR A 1012 4.84 -6.53 30.93
C TYR A 1012 5.92 -5.83 31.73
N GLY A 1013 5.64 -5.58 33.01
CA GLY A 1013 6.68 -5.22 33.98
C GLY A 1013 7.63 -6.38 34.30
N LYS A 1014 7.23 -7.64 34.04
CA LYS A 1014 7.98 -8.84 34.42
C LYS A 1014 9.07 -9.24 33.42
N ARG A 1015 9.36 -8.39 32.43
CA ARG A 1015 10.21 -8.74 31.30
C ARG A 1015 11.68 -8.47 31.61
N LYS A 1016 12.48 -9.54 31.73
CA LYS A 1016 13.93 -9.55 32.00
C LYS A 1016 14.69 -8.38 31.37
N ASP A 1017 14.50 -8.15 30.08
CA ASP A 1017 14.87 -6.89 29.46
C ASP A 1017 13.59 -6.16 29.02
N ASN A 1018 13.24 -5.14 29.82
CA ASN A 1018 12.10 -4.25 29.69
C ASN A 1018 12.32 -3.09 28.69
N ASN A 1019 12.37 -3.50 27.44
CA ASN A 1019 13.41 -3.06 26.51
C ASN A 1019 12.88 -3.55 25.09
N PRO A 1020 12.95 -2.97 23.84
CA PRO A 1020 13.27 -1.64 23.32
C PRO A 1020 12.67 -0.47 24.07
N PRO A 1021 12.43 0.69 23.45
CA PRO A 1021 11.54 1.61 24.04
C PRO A 1021 10.04 1.05 23.81
N LEU A 1022 9.00 1.18 24.71
CA LEU A 1022 7.59 0.73 24.94
C LEU A 1022 6.79 2.01 24.77
N CYS A 1023 5.59 1.97 24.21
CA CYS A 1023 4.98 3.25 23.90
C CYS A 1023 4.45 4.00 25.11
N ASP A 1024 4.80 5.29 25.10
CA ASP A 1024 4.16 6.42 25.74
C ASP A 1024 2.64 6.34 25.64
N GLN A 1025 1.91 6.97 26.58
CA GLN A 1025 0.46 7.23 26.42
C GLN A 1025 0.20 7.89 25.05
N ASN A 1026 1.27 8.56 24.55
CA ASN A 1026 1.42 9.87 23.92
C ASN A 1026 1.76 9.88 22.41
N ASN A 1027 2.02 8.76 21.69
CA ASN A 1027 2.38 8.81 20.23
C ASN A 1027 1.88 7.64 19.29
N ARG A 1028 0.68 7.00 19.50
CA ARG A 1028 -0.12 6.11 18.55
C ARG A 1028 -1.55 6.68 18.09
N GLN A 1029 -2.05 7.15 16.87
CA GLN A 1029 -3.18 8.18 16.40
C GLN A 1029 -4.79 8.10 16.02
N ASN A 1030 -5.86 8.26 16.80
CA ASN A 1030 -7.09 7.39 16.77
C ASN A 1030 -7.07 6.17 15.82
N ILE A 1031 -7.57 6.34 14.62
CA ILE A 1031 -7.86 5.30 13.66
C ILE A 1031 -6.61 4.81 13.00
N SER A 1032 -6.53 4.37 11.76
CA SER A 1032 -5.35 3.66 11.32
C SER A 1032 -5.24 3.67 9.83
N TRP A 1033 -4.07 4.09 9.21
CA TRP A 1033 -3.61 4.24 7.75
C TRP A 1033 -2.35 5.02 7.25
N TYR A 1034 -1.51 4.50 6.36
CA TYR A 1034 -0.26 5.14 5.91
C TYR A 1034 0.64 5.68 7.08
N THR A 1035 0.78 5.01 8.24
CA THR A 1035 1.90 5.26 9.24
C THR A 1035 2.97 4.31 8.82
N PRO A 1036 4.18 4.29 9.33
CA PRO A 1036 5.09 3.10 9.40
C PRO A 1036 4.56 1.75 10.05
N LEU A 1037 5.24 0.56 9.88
CA LEU A 1037 5.20 -0.65 10.76
C LEU A 1037 6.56 -1.03 11.21
N ASP A 1038 7.02 -1.36 12.42
CA ASP A 1038 6.57 -1.30 13.80
C ASP A 1038 7.68 -0.61 14.66
N SER A 1039 7.54 -0.16 15.93
CA SER A 1039 8.73 0.02 16.86
C SER A 1039 8.80 -0.36 18.39
N CYS A 1040 7.87 -0.01 19.31
CA CYS A 1040 7.75 -0.08 20.79
C CYS A 1040 6.85 -1.14 21.51
N LEU A 1041 5.72 -0.74 22.18
CA LEU A 1041 4.60 -1.59 22.70
C LEU A 1041 3.30 -0.92 23.24
N ALA A 1042 3.31 -0.22 24.40
CA ALA A 1042 2.15 0.38 25.13
C ALA A 1042 1.00 -0.51 25.64
N PRO A 1043 0.72 -0.54 26.97
CA PRO A 1043 0.21 -1.65 27.79
C PRO A 1043 -1.17 -2.21 27.40
N LEU A 1044 -1.51 -3.37 27.98
CA LEU A 1044 -2.82 -4.03 28.03
C LEU A 1044 -3.90 -3.05 28.49
N PRO A 1045 -5.13 -3.06 27.94
CA PRO A 1045 -6.25 -2.35 28.49
C PRO A 1045 -6.56 -2.99 29.81
N VAL A 1046 -6.06 -2.30 30.81
CA VAL A 1046 -6.72 -2.12 32.06
C VAL A 1046 -8.11 -1.49 31.80
N ASP A 1047 -9.10 -1.90 32.57
CA ASP A 1047 -10.28 -1.09 32.83
C ASP A 1047 -9.94 0.13 33.68
N SER A 1048 -10.93 0.96 34.00
CA SER A 1048 -10.77 2.13 34.88
C SER A 1048 -10.44 1.78 36.34
N MET A 1049 -10.40 0.49 36.70
CA MET A 1049 -10.07 -0.04 38.02
C MET A 1049 -8.72 -0.79 38.06
N GLY A 1050 -8.05 -0.95 36.91
CA GLY A 1050 -6.77 -1.66 36.79
C GLY A 1050 -6.87 -3.15 36.42
N ASN A 1051 -8.07 -3.71 36.21
CA ASN A 1051 -8.27 -5.11 35.84
C ASN A 1051 -8.09 -5.32 34.34
N SER A 1052 -7.74 -6.54 33.93
CA SER A 1052 -7.60 -6.93 32.52
C SER A 1052 -8.90 -6.89 31.71
N TYR A 1053 -8.80 -6.43 30.47
CA TYR A 1053 -9.87 -6.33 29.46
C TYR A 1053 -10.82 -7.55 29.37
N SER A 1054 -12.12 -7.24 29.19
CA SER A 1054 -13.22 -8.18 28.95
C SER A 1054 -13.47 -8.46 27.45
N TRP A 1055 -13.42 -9.72 27.02
CA TRP A 1055 -13.93 -10.15 25.70
C TRP A 1055 -15.36 -9.63 25.42
N PRO A 1056 -15.76 -9.49 24.15
CA PRO A 1056 -17.17 -9.47 23.80
C PRO A 1056 -17.84 -10.78 24.23
N GLU A 1057 -19.17 -10.77 24.21
CA GLU A 1057 -19.95 -12.00 24.20
C GLU A 1057 -19.54 -12.95 23.06
N GLU A 1058 -19.95 -14.21 23.14
CA GLU A 1058 -19.77 -15.16 22.04
C GLU A 1058 -20.73 -14.86 20.87
N TRP A 1059 -20.38 -15.36 19.68
CA TRP A 1059 -21.31 -15.28 18.54
C TRP A 1059 -22.55 -16.16 18.80
N PRO A 1060 -23.78 -15.72 18.46
CA PRO A 1060 -24.12 -14.47 17.77
C PRO A 1060 -24.43 -13.26 18.67
N LYS A 1061 -24.56 -13.45 19.99
CA LYS A 1061 -25.01 -12.39 20.94
C LYS A 1061 -24.27 -11.06 20.76
N ARG A 1062 -22.96 -11.15 20.48
CA ARG A 1062 -22.08 -9.99 20.32
C ARG A 1062 -22.57 -8.98 19.26
N LEU A 1063 -23.32 -9.43 18.26
CA LEU A 1063 -23.91 -8.63 17.16
C LEU A 1063 -24.77 -7.43 17.60
N THR A 1064 -25.40 -7.52 18.78
CA THR A 1064 -26.31 -6.49 19.30
C THR A 1064 -26.05 -6.12 20.77
N SER A 1065 -25.14 -6.80 21.48
CA SER A 1065 -24.73 -6.42 22.83
C SER A 1065 -23.87 -5.16 22.85
N LYS A 1066 -23.88 -4.38 23.94
CA LYS A 1066 -22.95 -3.26 24.14
C LYS A 1066 -21.50 -3.69 23.82
N PRO A 1067 -20.85 -3.06 22.83
CA PRO A 1067 -19.45 -3.32 22.53
C PRO A 1067 -18.53 -2.99 23.71
N PRO A 1068 -17.62 -3.90 24.14
CA PRO A 1068 -16.42 -3.55 24.91
C PRO A 1068 -15.65 -2.32 24.38
N HIS A 1069 -15.89 -1.99 23.12
CA HIS A 1069 -15.21 -0.98 22.34
C HIS A 1069 -16.02 0.28 22.00
N LEU A 1070 -17.15 0.50 22.68
CA LEU A 1070 -17.92 1.72 22.55
C LEU A 1070 -17.22 2.90 23.24
N SER A 1071 -17.52 4.13 22.84
CA SER A 1071 -16.94 5.31 23.50
C SER A 1071 -17.48 5.50 24.93
N ALA A 1072 -16.82 6.37 25.69
CA ALA A 1072 -17.16 6.71 27.07
C ALA A 1072 -17.92 8.05 27.19
N GLU A 1073 -18.24 8.72 26.07
CA GLU A 1073 -19.23 9.80 26.06
C GLU A 1073 -20.61 9.31 26.55
N ARG A 1074 -21.48 10.22 27.00
CA ARG A 1074 -22.72 9.89 27.72
C ARG A 1074 -23.85 9.34 26.82
N ASP A 1075 -23.73 9.60 25.54
CA ASP A 1075 -24.69 9.37 24.45
C ASP A 1075 -24.24 8.28 23.48
N ALA A 1076 -22.95 7.98 23.38
CA ALA A 1076 -22.40 6.96 22.49
C ALA A 1076 -23.01 5.54 22.63
N GLU A 1077 -23.62 5.21 23.78
CA GLU A 1077 -24.42 3.98 23.95
C GLU A 1077 -25.84 4.08 23.37
N GLU A 1078 -26.46 5.25 23.48
CA GLU A 1078 -27.79 5.52 22.90
C GLU A 1078 -27.69 5.49 21.36
N ILE A 1079 -26.74 6.24 20.80
CA ILE A 1079 -26.49 6.33 19.34
C ILE A 1079 -26.23 4.94 18.71
N PHE A 1080 -25.51 4.05 19.41
CA PHE A 1080 -25.27 2.67 18.95
C PHE A 1080 -26.55 1.84 18.78
N TYR A 1081 -27.47 1.93 19.75
CA TYR A 1081 -28.73 1.21 19.69
C TYR A 1081 -29.72 1.87 18.72
N GLU A 1082 -29.69 3.20 18.59
CA GLU A 1082 -30.49 3.93 17.59
C GLU A 1082 -30.06 3.59 16.16
N ASP A 1083 -28.76 3.59 15.86
CA ASP A 1083 -28.20 3.09 14.59
C ASP A 1083 -28.70 1.69 14.26
N THR A 1084 -28.51 0.76 15.20
CA THR A 1084 -28.90 -0.64 15.04
C THR A 1084 -30.40 -0.80 14.76
N LYS A 1085 -31.23 0.02 15.40
CA LYS A 1085 -32.69 0.02 15.24
C LYS A 1085 -33.12 0.68 13.93
N HIS A 1086 -32.50 1.82 13.58
CA HIS A 1086 -32.74 2.54 12.33
C HIS A 1086 -32.50 1.64 11.12
N TRP A 1087 -31.34 1.00 11.07
CA TRP A 1087 -30.99 0.11 9.96
C TRP A 1087 -31.83 -1.14 9.87
N SER A 1088 -32.20 -1.74 11.00
CA SER A 1088 -33.09 -2.91 11.03
C SER A 1088 -34.43 -2.59 10.35
N ALA A 1089 -35.01 -1.43 10.66
CA ALA A 1089 -36.24 -0.96 10.00
C ALA A 1089 -36.02 -0.58 8.52
N LEU A 1090 -34.98 0.22 8.22
CA LEU A 1090 -34.74 0.71 6.86
C LEU A 1090 -34.42 -0.41 5.85
N VAL A 1091 -33.65 -1.43 6.28
CA VAL A 1091 -33.36 -2.61 5.45
C VAL A 1091 -34.62 -3.44 5.22
N SER A 1092 -35.40 -3.70 6.27
CA SER A 1092 -36.68 -4.43 6.19
C SER A 1092 -37.67 -3.72 5.26
N ASP A 1093 -38.07 -2.51 5.64
CA ASP A 1093 -39.32 -1.89 5.20
C ASP A 1093 -39.17 -1.12 3.87
N VAL A 1094 -37.93 -0.85 3.44
CA VAL A 1094 -37.62 -0.06 2.23
C VAL A 1094 -36.76 -0.86 1.25
N TYR A 1095 -35.69 -1.51 1.72
CA TYR A 1095 -34.67 -2.09 0.83
C TYR A 1095 -34.97 -3.53 0.38
N LEU A 1096 -35.61 -4.35 1.24
CA LEU A 1096 -36.01 -5.71 0.90
C LEU A 1096 -37.38 -5.78 0.21
N GLU A 1097 -38.35 -4.97 0.65
CA GLU A 1097 -39.71 -4.97 0.07
C GLU A 1097 -39.93 -3.95 -1.06
N GLY A 1098 -39.21 -2.80 -1.05
CA GLY A 1098 -39.48 -1.67 -1.95
C GLY A 1098 -38.55 -1.53 -3.16
N ALA A 1099 -37.24 -1.70 -2.97
CA ALA A 1099 -36.25 -1.41 -4.00
C ALA A 1099 -36.21 -2.48 -5.12
N ALA A 1100 -35.98 -2.05 -6.38
CA ALA A 1100 -35.95 -2.91 -7.58
C ALA A 1100 -34.69 -3.80 -7.71
N ILE A 1101 -34.20 -4.34 -6.60
CA ILE A 1101 -32.92 -5.01 -6.44
C ILE A 1101 -33.12 -6.53 -6.38
N ASN A 1102 -32.43 -7.28 -7.25
CA ASN A 1102 -32.48 -8.74 -7.20
C ASN A 1102 -31.45 -9.27 -6.19
N TRP A 1103 -31.80 -9.25 -4.91
CA TRP A 1103 -30.97 -9.74 -3.80
C TRP A 1103 -30.45 -11.18 -4.00
N SER A 1104 -31.18 -12.07 -4.70
CA SER A 1104 -30.70 -13.44 -5.01
C SER A 1104 -29.48 -13.49 -5.96
N SER A 1105 -29.21 -12.40 -6.69
CA SER A 1105 -28.00 -12.23 -7.51
C SER A 1105 -26.86 -11.54 -6.77
N VAL A 1106 -27.15 -11.02 -5.57
CA VAL A 1106 -26.22 -10.27 -4.73
C VAL A 1106 -25.55 -11.23 -3.74
N ARG A 1107 -24.22 -11.16 -3.65
CA ARG A 1107 -23.40 -12.12 -2.89
C ARG A 1107 -22.30 -11.44 -2.10
N ASN A 1108 -21.96 -10.23 -2.55
CA ASN A 1108 -20.93 -9.37 -2.01
C ASN A 1108 -21.62 -8.01 -1.91
N VAL A 1109 -21.76 -7.51 -0.69
CA VAL A 1109 -22.48 -6.29 -0.35
C VAL A 1109 -21.56 -5.30 0.33
N MET A 1110 -21.86 -4.04 0.08
CA MET A 1110 -20.92 -2.95 0.09
C MET A 1110 -21.67 -1.81 0.72
N ASP A 1111 -21.52 -1.63 2.01
CA ASP A 1111 -22.54 -0.93 2.80
C ASP A 1111 -22.16 0.53 3.04
N MET A 1112 -21.94 1.23 1.96
CA MET A 1112 -21.45 2.58 1.84
C MET A 1112 -21.85 3.61 2.92
N ASN A 1113 -22.88 3.47 3.73
CA ASN A 1113 -22.77 3.84 5.15
C ASN A 1113 -23.71 3.03 6.04
N ALA A 1114 -23.16 2.54 7.13
CA ALA A 1114 -23.58 1.46 8.01
C ALA A 1114 -23.70 1.91 9.45
N GLY A 1115 -23.26 3.12 9.80
CA GLY A 1115 -23.19 3.48 11.20
C GLY A 1115 -22.23 2.57 11.98
N TYR A 1116 -22.67 2.18 13.17
CA TYR A 1116 -22.03 1.21 14.05
C TYR A 1116 -22.17 -0.22 13.50
N GLY A 1117 -22.52 -0.40 12.22
CA GLY A 1117 -22.76 -1.66 11.53
C GLY A 1117 -24.21 -2.08 11.41
N GLY A 1118 -25.16 -1.18 11.67
CA GLY A 1118 -26.57 -1.51 11.66
C GLY A 1118 -27.04 -2.14 10.35
N PHE A 1119 -26.67 -1.60 9.18
CA PHE A 1119 -27.16 -2.13 7.89
C PHE A 1119 -26.72 -3.57 7.68
N ALA A 1120 -25.46 -3.90 7.92
CA ALA A 1120 -25.00 -5.27 7.77
C ALA A 1120 -25.46 -6.21 8.90
N ALA A 1121 -25.68 -5.69 10.11
CA ALA A 1121 -26.33 -6.44 11.17
C ALA A 1121 -27.77 -6.81 10.77
N ALA A 1122 -28.47 -5.93 10.05
CA ALA A 1122 -29.78 -6.20 9.46
C ALA A 1122 -29.74 -7.13 8.22
N LEU A 1123 -28.59 -7.25 7.53
CA LEU A 1123 -28.39 -8.20 6.43
C LEU A 1123 -27.76 -9.54 6.85
N ILE A 1124 -27.57 -9.81 8.15
CA ILE A 1124 -26.70 -10.91 8.62
C ILE A 1124 -27.16 -12.31 8.20
N ASP A 1125 -28.46 -12.52 8.07
CA ASP A 1125 -29.07 -13.81 7.70
C ASP A 1125 -29.11 -14.04 6.17
N MET A 1126 -28.69 -13.05 5.37
CA MET A 1126 -28.69 -13.17 3.91
C MET A 1126 -27.47 -13.96 3.41
N PRO A 1127 -27.58 -14.74 2.31
CA PRO A 1127 -26.52 -15.60 1.80
C PRO A 1127 -25.49 -14.80 0.96
N LEU A 1128 -24.97 -13.76 1.59
CA LEU A 1128 -23.99 -12.81 1.10
C LEU A 1128 -23.07 -12.47 2.28
N TRP A 1129 -22.06 -11.65 2.04
CA TRP A 1129 -21.33 -11.04 3.15
C TRP A 1129 -21.17 -9.55 2.86
N VAL A 1130 -21.20 -8.75 3.92
CA VAL A 1130 -21.18 -7.29 3.84
C VAL A 1130 -19.83 -6.75 4.28
N MET A 1131 -19.24 -5.92 3.43
CA MET A 1131 -18.17 -5.00 3.78
C MET A 1131 -18.82 -3.85 4.55
N ASN A 1132 -18.58 -3.78 5.87
CA ASN A 1132 -19.27 -3.01 6.97
C ASN A 1132 -18.61 -1.64 7.33
N VAL A 1133 -19.34 -0.57 7.82
CA VAL A 1133 -19.10 0.82 7.29
C VAL A 1133 -19.57 2.17 8.08
N ILE A 1134 -18.82 2.96 8.89
CA ILE A 1134 -18.92 4.46 9.21
C ILE A 1134 -17.55 5.20 8.90
N PRO A 1135 -17.31 6.28 8.07
CA PRO A 1135 -16.01 6.66 7.41
C PRO A 1135 -14.67 6.64 8.16
N VAL A 1136 -13.74 7.58 7.97
CA VAL A 1136 -12.67 7.89 8.94
C VAL A 1136 -12.34 9.34 8.91
N ASN A 1137 -13.44 10.07 9.03
CA ASN A 1137 -13.57 11.46 8.81
C ASN A 1137 -14.37 12.11 9.99
N GLY A 1138 -15.00 11.36 10.98
CA GLY A 1138 -16.08 11.77 12.00
C GLY A 1138 -16.65 10.87 13.20
N PRO A 1139 -17.84 10.18 13.30
CA PRO A 1139 -18.19 9.44 14.56
C PRO A 1139 -17.60 8.03 14.75
N ASP A 1140 -16.73 7.83 15.75
CA ASP A 1140 -15.81 6.69 15.86
C ASP A 1140 -16.38 5.34 16.36
N THR A 1141 -16.59 4.34 15.46
CA THR A 1141 -17.26 3.07 15.84
C THR A 1141 -16.62 1.66 15.53
N LEU A 1142 -15.85 1.31 14.47
CA LEU A 1142 -15.54 -0.05 13.91
C LEU A 1142 -15.28 -1.21 14.84
N SER A 1143 -14.60 -0.97 15.94
CA SER A 1143 -14.36 -2.07 16.89
C SER A 1143 -15.66 -2.46 17.58
N VAL A 1144 -16.69 -1.63 17.44
CA VAL A 1144 -18.10 -1.94 17.53
C VAL A 1144 -18.48 -2.91 16.42
N ILE A 1145 -18.42 -2.57 15.13
CA ILE A 1145 -18.69 -3.53 14.02
C ILE A 1145 -18.04 -4.92 14.21
N PHE A 1146 -16.85 -4.99 14.80
CA PHE A 1146 -16.24 -6.29 15.08
C PHE A 1146 -16.45 -6.87 16.48
N ASP A 1147 -16.69 -6.06 17.50
CA ASP A 1147 -17.33 -6.57 18.72
C ASP A 1147 -18.65 -7.21 18.33
N ARG A 1148 -19.40 -6.63 17.40
CA ARG A 1148 -20.56 -7.21 16.72
C ARG A 1148 -20.27 -8.46 15.89
N GLY A 1149 -19.02 -8.89 15.71
CA GLY A 1149 -18.67 -10.12 15.00
C GLY A 1149 -18.88 -10.07 13.48
N LEU A 1150 -19.00 -8.85 12.92
CA LEU A 1150 -19.09 -8.58 11.47
C LEU A 1150 -17.69 -8.38 10.87
N ILE A 1151 -17.64 -8.03 9.58
CA ILE A 1151 -16.41 -7.64 8.88
C ILE A 1151 -16.55 -6.27 8.22
N GLY A 1152 -16.32 -5.20 9.00
CA GLY A 1152 -15.97 -3.90 8.40
C GLY A 1152 -14.57 -3.95 7.87
N VAL A 1153 -13.92 -2.82 7.71
CA VAL A 1153 -12.48 -2.49 7.89
C VAL A 1153 -12.45 -0.93 8.14
N TYR A 1154 -11.40 -0.08 8.32
CA TYR A 1154 -11.48 1.47 8.18
C TYR A 1154 -11.59 1.91 6.65
N HIS A 1155 -12.49 2.81 5.87
CA HIS A 1155 -13.08 3.30 4.38
C HIS A 1155 -13.45 4.77 3.89
N ASP A 1156 -12.75 5.28 2.85
CA ASP A 1156 -12.89 6.58 2.21
C ASP A 1156 -13.35 6.34 0.83
N TRP A 1157 -14.12 7.32 0.48
CA TRP A 1157 -15.16 7.11 -0.44
C TRP A 1157 -14.98 8.03 -1.61
N CYS A 1158 -13.72 8.23 -1.89
CA CYS A 1158 -13.25 8.62 -3.16
C CYS A 1158 -11.99 7.87 -3.51
N GLU A 1159 -11.05 7.52 -2.63
CA GLU A 1159 -9.74 7.08 -3.16
C GLU A 1159 -9.64 5.66 -3.76
N SER A 1160 -10.45 5.38 -4.78
CA SER A 1160 -11.07 4.17 -5.32
C SER A 1160 -10.69 2.80 -4.73
N PHE A 1161 -11.58 1.83 -4.70
CA PHE A 1161 -11.56 0.72 -3.72
C PHE A 1161 -10.48 -0.34 -4.03
N ASN A 1162 -10.45 -1.48 -3.33
CA ASN A 1162 -9.63 -2.65 -3.72
C ASN A 1162 -10.35 -4.04 -3.89
N THR A 1163 -11.06 -4.43 -4.97
CA THR A 1163 -11.82 -5.69 -5.31
C THR A 1163 -11.52 -6.35 -6.67
N TYR A 1164 -12.45 -6.35 -7.66
CA TYR A 1164 -12.41 -6.21 -9.13
C TYR A 1164 -13.51 -5.33 -9.67
N PRO A 1165 -13.22 -4.49 -10.70
CA PRO A 1165 -14.28 -3.94 -11.47
C PRO A 1165 -15.10 -5.10 -11.94
N ARG A 1166 -16.41 -4.97 -11.83
CA ARG A 1166 -17.28 -6.08 -12.08
C ARG A 1166 -17.05 -7.25 -11.14
N THR A 1167 -16.81 -7.01 -9.85
CA THR A 1167 -17.00 -8.06 -8.84
C THR A 1167 -17.86 -7.72 -7.63
N TYR A 1168 -18.34 -6.50 -7.47
CA TYR A 1168 -19.51 -6.31 -6.62
C TYR A 1168 -20.82 -6.47 -7.34
N ASP A 1169 -21.80 -6.96 -6.59
CA ASP A 1169 -23.14 -7.23 -7.07
C ASP A 1169 -24.12 -6.13 -6.59
N LEU A 1170 -23.92 -5.59 -5.38
CA LEU A 1170 -24.66 -4.43 -4.85
C LEU A 1170 -23.77 -3.48 -4.05
N LEU A 1171 -24.09 -2.19 -4.12
CA LEU A 1171 -23.52 -1.12 -3.33
C LEU A 1171 -24.66 -0.31 -2.66
N HIS A 1172 -24.77 -0.33 -1.33
CA HIS A 1172 -25.78 0.39 -0.55
C HIS A 1172 -25.19 1.66 0.02
N SER A 1173 -25.87 2.79 -0.07
CA SER A 1173 -25.41 4.05 0.45
C SER A 1173 -26.41 4.73 1.37
N SER A 1174 -26.05 4.84 2.64
CA SER A 1174 -26.69 5.83 3.51
C SER A 1174 -26.13 7.20 3.25
N PHE A 1175 -26.90 7.96 2.46
CA PHE A 1175 -27.05 9.38 2.66
C PHE A 1175 -25.85 10.18 2.15
N LEU A 1176 -25.09 9.70 1.22
CA LEU A 1176 -23.76 9.45 1.66
C LEU A 1176 -22.68 10.48 1.34
N PHE A 1177 -22.41 10.78 0.10
CA PHE A 1177 -23.31 11.76 -0.45
C PHE A 1177 -22.70 13.18 -0.15
N LYS A 1178 -23.02 13.87 0.99
CA LYS A 1178 -22.91 15.36 1.20
C LYS A 1178 -21.57 16.05 1.45
N ASN A 1179 -20.80 15.86 2.53
CA ASN A 1179 -19.39 16.32 2.53
C ASN A 1179 -18.46 15.26 1.97
N LEU A 1180 -19.05 14.35 1.20
CA LEU A 1180 -18.55 14.19 -0.13
C LEU A 1180 -18.84 15.33 -1.13
N THR A 1181 -18.77 16.58 -0.63
CA THR A 1181 -18.52 17.82 -1.37
C THR A 1181 -17.36 18.77 -0.84
N GLN A 1182 -16.50 18.42 0.16
CA GLN A 1182 -15.33 19.24 0.70
C GLN A 1182 -13.78 18.80 0.66
N ARG A 1183 -13.34 17.82 -0.16
CA ARG A 1183 -12.10 17.01 -0.27
C ARG A 1183 -11.83 16.25 -1.63
N CYS A 1184 -12.83 15.61 -2.24
CA CYS A 1184 -12.88 14.91 -3.56
C CYS A 1184 -13.90 15.38 -4.73
N ASP A 1185 -14.26 14.76 -5.84
CA ASP A 1185 -15.00 15.46 -6.95
C ASP A 1185 -16.50 15.06 -7.10
N ILE A 1186 -17.41 15.63 -7.96
CA ILE A 1186 -18.73 14.99 -8.34
C ILE A 1186 -19.13 14.40 -9.74
N MET A 1187 -18.84 14.92 -10.98
CA MET A 1187 -19.04 14.34 -12.39
C MET A 1187 -18.97 12.80 -12.69
N GLN A 1188 -18.78 11.93 -11.72
CA GLN A 1188 -18.65 10.49 -11.86
C GLN A 1188 -19.37 9.83 -10.70
N VAL A 1189 -18.61 9.27 -9.74
CA VAL A 1189 -19.01 8.34 -8.70
C VAL A 1189 -19.35 7.08 -9.38
N ALA A 1190 -20.44 7.13 -10.11
CA ALA A 1190 -20.76 6.45 -11.31
C ALA A 1190 -19.58 5.95 -12.16
N VAL A 1191 -18.40 6.55 -12.24
CA VAL A 1191 -17.28 5.87 -12.95
C VAL A 1191 -16.58 4.90 -12.06
N GLU A 1192 -16.43 5.31 -10.82
CA GLU A 1192 -15.92 4.51 -9.76
C GLU A 1192 -16.85 3.33 -9.50
N MET A 1193 -18.04 3.62 -8.98
CA MET A 1193 -19.22 2.78 -8.93
C MET A 1193 -19.45 1.95 -10.17
N ASP A 1194 -19.36 2.53 -11.38
CA ASP A 1194 -19.61 1.77 -12.63
C ASP A 1194 -18.73 0.57 -12.53
N ARG A 1195 -17.46 0.88 -12.46
CA ARG A 1195 -16.46 -0.11 -12.47
C ARG A 1195 -16.67 -1.05 -11.30
N ILE A 1196 -16.86 -0.57 -10.06
CA ILE A 1196 -16.95 -1.44 -8.87
C ILE A 1196 -17.92 -2.57 -9.11
N LEU A 1197 -19.03 -2.14 -9.68
CA LEU A 1197 -20.21 -2.89 -9.96
C LEU A 1197 -20.03 -3.78 -11.20
N ARG A 1198 -20.56 -4.99 -11.07
CA ARG A 1198 -20.81 -5.86 -12.22
C ARG A 1198 -21.74 -5.13 -13.18
N PRO A 1199 -21.48 -5.19 -14.50
CA PRO A 1199 -22.53 -5.01 -15.47
C PRO A 1199 -23.72 -5.90 -15.09
N GLY A 1200 -24.87 -5.28 -14.84
CA GLY A 1200 -26.07 -5.92 -14.29
C GLY A 1200 -26.28 -5.82 -12.78
N GLY A 1201 -25.32 -5.32 -11.99
CA GLY A 1201 -25.49 -5.08 -10.55
C GLY A 1201 -26.03 -3.69 -10.21
N PHE A 1202 -26.27 -3.45 -8.92
CA PHE A 1202 -27.04 -2.33 -8.39
C PHE A 1202 -26.22 -1.38 -7.49
N VAL A 1203 -26.54 -0.08 -7.54
CA VAL A 1203 -26.38 0.84 -6.41
C VAL A 1203 -27.75 1.18 -5.83
N LEU A 1204 -27.77 1.49 -4.54
CA LEU A 1204 -28.87 2.06 -3.78
C LEU A 1204 -28.32 3.25 -2.99
N VAL A 1205 -28.90 4.44 -3.13
CA VAL A 1205 -28.32 5.70 -2.66
C VAL A 1205 -29.37 6.58 -1.97
N GLN A 1206 -29.38 6.63 -0.65
CA GLN A 1206 -30.04 7.72 0.08
C GLN A 1206 -29.19 9.00 -0.05
N ASP A 1207 -29.80 10.20 -0.13
CA ASP A 1207 -29.09 11.49 -0.27
C ASP A 1207 -29.99 12.74 -0.08
N THR A 1208 -29.43 13.97 -0.14
CA THR A 1208 -30.25 15.19 -0.36
C THR A 1208 -30.53 15.44 -1.84
N VAL A 1209 -31.64 16.12 -2.05
CA VAL A 1209 -32.25 16.36 -3.35
C VAL A 1209 -31.35 17.19 -4.26
N GLU A 1210 -30.58 18.14 -3.73
CA GLU A 1210 -29.66 19.00 -4.50
C GLU A 1210 -28.80 18.22 -5.48
N MET A 1211 -28.39 17.01 -5.10
CA MET A 1211 -27.26 16.38 -5.77
C MET A 1211 -27.41 14.87 -5.98
N ILE A 1212 -28.48 14.23 -5.45
CA ILE A 1212 -29.25 13.24 -6.25
C ILE A 1212 -29.48 13.79 -7.67
N ASN A 1213 -29.77 15.08 -7.78
CA ASN A 1213 -29.94 15.76 -9.06
C ASN A 1213 -28.66 15.86 -9.90
N ASP A 1214 -27.47 16.08 -9.33
CA ASP A 1214 -26.22 16.11 -10.12
C ASP A 1214 -25.68 14.69 -10.41
N LEU A 1215 -25.88 13.73 -9.50
CA LEU A 1215 -25.62 12.30 -9.75
C LEU A 1215 -26.37 11.77 -10.96
N THR A 1216 -27.63 12.14 -11.08
CA THR A 1216 -28.56 11.60 -12.07
C THR A 1216 -28.08 11.77 -13.52
N PRO A 1217 -27.69 12.97 -14.03
CA PRO A 1217 -27.14 13.12 -15.38
C PRO A 1217 -25.82 12.38 -15.56
N ILE A 1218 -25.02 12.26 -14.51
CA ILE A 1218 -23.74 11.56 -14.55
C ILE A 1218 -23.96 10.06 -14.79
N PHE A 1219 -24.76 9.39 -13.95
CA PHE A 1219 -25.10 7.98 -14.13
C PHE A 1219 -25.76 7.72 -15.49
N ARG A 1220 -26.65 8.62 -15.93
CA ARG A 1220 -27.30 8.53 -17.24
C ARG A 1220 -26.28 8.62 -18.38
N SER A 1221 -25.30 9.51 -18.29
CA SER A 1221 -24.23 9.61 -19.31
C SER A 1221 -23.37 8.34 -19.38
N LEU A 1222 -23.32 7.54 -18.31
CA LEU A 1222 -22.64 6.23 -18.26
C LEU A 1222 -23.50 5.07 -18.76
N HIS A 1223 -24.72 5.37 -19.23
CA HIS A 1223 -25.72 4.40 -19.69
C HIS A 1223 -26.13 3.38 -18.60
N TRP A 1224 -26.40 3.88 -17.39
CA TRP A 1224 -27.08 3.13 -16.34
C TRP A 1224 -28.61 3.31 -16.42
N SER A 1225 -29.37 2.33 -15.90
CA SER A 1225 -30.75 2.60 -15.45
C SER A 1225 -30.67 3.37 -14.14
N ILE A 1226 -31.51 4.38 -13.98
CA ILE A 1226 -31.54 5.25 -12.80
C ILE A 1226 -32.98 5.62 -12.49
N ASP A 1227 -33.42 5.22 -11.31
CA ASP A 1227 -34.79 5.25 -10.84
C ASP A 1227 -34.79 5.83 -9.42
N LEU A 1228 -35.64 6.84 -9.14
CA LEU A 1228 -35.71 7.47 -7.82
C LEU A 1228 -36.86 6.86 -7.02
N PHE A 1229 -36.54 6.20 -5.90
CA PHE A 1229 -37.48 5.52 -5.04
C PHE A 1229 -37.82 6.39 -3.81
N GLN A 1230 -39.10 6.54 -3.51
CA GLN A 1230 -39.65 7.37 -2.42
C GLN A 1230 -39.11 8.82 -2.39
N GLU A 1231 -38.66 9.35 -3.53
CA GLU A 1231 -38.03 10.69 -3.68
C GLU A 1231 -36.74 10.92 -2.87
N GLN A 1232 -36.26 9.90 -2.13
CA GLN A 1232 -35.10 9.96 -1.22
C GLN A 1232 -33.99 8.97 -1.59
N PHE A 1233 -34.31 7.87 -2.29
CA PHE A 1233 -33.38 6.78 -2.58
C PHE A 1233 -33.15 6.62 -4.08
N LEU A 1234 -32.01 7.08 -4.59
CA LEU A 1234 -31.57 6.93 -5.96
C LEU A 1234 -31.06 5.49 -6.20
N VAL A 1235 -31.86 4.67 -6.89
CA VAL A 1235 -31.53 3.29 -7.23
C VAL A 1235 -30.95 3.28 -8.65
N GLY A 1236 -29.76 2.70 -8.81
CA GLY A 1236 -29.08 2.63 -10.10
C GLY A 1236 -28.68 1.22 -10.49
N LYS A 1237 -28.80 0.89 -11.77
CA LYS A 1237 -28.37 -0.41 -12.31
C LYS A 1237 -27.41 -0.22 -13.47
N LYS A 1238 -26.19 -0.73 -13.31
CA LYS A 1238 -25.14 -0.54 -14.30
C LYS A 1238 -25.36 -1.38 -15.57
N GLY A 1239 -25.17 -0.74 -16.73
CA GLY A 1239 -25.11 -1.38 -18.05
C GLY A 1239 -23.76 -2.01 -18.43
N PHE A 1240 -23.70 -2.57 -19.64
CA PHE A 1240 -22.48 -3.10 -20.26
C PHE A 1240 -21.79 -2.09 -21.19
N TRP A 1241 -22.44 -0.95 -21.48
CA TRP A 1241 -22.03 0.03 -22.49
C TRP A 1241 -20.62 0.57 -22.28
N ARG A 1242 -19.88 0.77 -23.38
CA ARG A 1242 -18.55 1.39 -23.45
C ARG A 1242 -18.39 2.23 -24.72
N PRO A 1243 -17.62 3.33 -24.70
CA PRO A 1243 -17.61 4.33 -25.77
C PRO A 1243 -17.01 3.89 -27.10
N ASP A 1244 -15.96 3.05 -27.12
CA ASP A 1244 -15.29 2.58 -28.36
C ASP A 1244 -16.13 1.58 -29.21
N GLY A 1245 -17.46 1.58 -29.08
CA GLY A 1245 -18.38 0.76 -29.86
C GLY A 1245 -18.35 -0.75 -29.57
N ARG A 1246 -17.50 -1.22 -28.66
CA ARG A 1246 -17.51 -2.61 -28.18
C ARG A 1246 -18.56 -2.78 -27.08
N ARG A 1247 -19.70 -3.35 -27.47
CA ARG A 1247 -20.65 -4.00 -26.56
C ARG A 1247 -20.05 -5.28 -25.98
#